data_AF-A0A7R5JZG0-F1
#
_entry.id   AF-A0A7R5JZG0-F1
#
_cell.length_a   1.000
_cell.length_b   1.000
_cell.length_c   1.000
_cell.angle_alpha   90.00
_cell.angle_beta   90.00
_cell.angle_gamma   90.00
#
_symmetry.space_group_name_H-M   'P 1'
#
loop_
_entity.id
_entity.type
_entity.pdbx_description
1 polymer ?
#
loop_
_entity_poly.entity_id
_entity_poly.type
_entity_poly.pdbx_seq_one_letter_code
_entity_poly.pdbx_strand_id
1 'polypeptide(L)'
;MVFSTKRTPKDQKKDDAVFPGGNYTYTWTVPEDHSPTADDPNCLTWIYHSHIDAPRDIASGLIGPLLTCKKAGLRRLKVLQRSHAVAEPLGRENCIGRGILEKGILTGSSQRRQDVDVDFFLMFSVVDENLSWYLDENIASFCIDPGSVDKEDEEFQESNKMHAINGYVFGNLPELTMCAGDDVSWHLFGMGNEIDVHTAFFHGATLNIRGHRTDVASLFPATFVTADMIPSNPGRWLLSCQVNDHIQAGMGALYEVRPCSRQALPSTLEGRVRKYYIAAKEVQWDYGPSGLEQSSGKRLSEAGSPAEQYFKRSLYRIGGVYWKAKYVEYTDESFREEKQQSEEEKHLGILGPVIKAEVGDTILVTFFNKASWPFSIQPHGVSYGKAWEGMWYHDGLSQNGMSVAPLHNFTYRWTVPRHVGPTASDPPCLTWMYSSAVNPVKDSSSGLVGPLLICQPGTLDDNNKQKGIDREFYLLFSVFDENLSWYLNANIKYYLRMEETSVKKDDGFKESNRMHAINGFMFGNLPGLDMCDGDKVSWHLLGLGSEADVHGAVFQGNTLQMNGMRRDSANLFPHTFATAFMQPDNSGTFEIYCQTSNHYQYGMREQYVVSKCGKRDPAPSRRYTGVRTYYLAAEEVVWDYAPDRSWERERHNHSEESYADVFLSNENGLLGSRYKKAVYREYMDGTFQTPKARKSGDEHLGILGPFLWAEVGEILNVVFKNNASRPYSVHAHGVLEPHAGQPQVANPGDIVTYRWEVPERSGPGPNDSACVPWIYYSAVDTVKDMYSGLIGPLKVCRRGALRSDGTRKDVKREFALLFLVFDENQSWYLEENVEHYSKGNHKEISLMDEKFVESNKMHAINGRLYANLPGLTMYQGERVNWYLLGMGQEIDVHTVHFHAETFIYKNGKSYRADVVDLFPGTFEMVEMLVGNPGTWLLHCHVSDHIHAGMEILFTVLPRAESELEVESVTAGLPYEDEDEFQKIMLFGSKVAQGQIEATVIALAVVGILLLLATSILLGAVIHLERQKRLRRNRRSILDDGFKLMSQKNPGL
;
A
#
# COMPACT_ATOMS: atom_id res chain seq x y z
N MET A 1 -22.06 1.22 17.16
CA MET A 1 -22.11 1.47 18.62
C MET A 1 -22.04 2.98 18.82
N VAL A 2 -22.87 3.56 19.70
CA VAL A 2 -22.88 5.01 19.95
C VAL A 2 -21.95 5.30 21.12
N PHE A 3 -20.68 5.61 20.85
CA PHE A 3 -19.75 5.90 21.93
C PHE A 3 -20.06 7.25 22.57
N SER A 4 -20.18 7.19 23.89
CA SER A 4 -20.94 8.15 24.65
C SER A 4 -20.01 9.10 25.40
N THR A 5 -19.70 10.26 24.81
CA THR A 5 -18.92 11.32 25.49
C THR A 5 -19.66 11.93 26.70
N LYS A 6 -19.06 12.81 27.52
CA LYS A 6 -19.84 13.57 28.55
C LYS A 6 -21.06 14.31 28.00
N ARG A 7 -21.13 14.52 26.68
CA ARG A 7 -22.22 15.23 26.00
C ARG A 7 -23.42 14.35 25.66
N THR A 8 -23.31 13.03 25.74
CA THR A 8 -24.44 12.11 25.50
C THR A 8 -25.25 11.86 26.79
N PRO A 9 -26.59 11.89 26.70
CA PRO A 9 -27.48 11.63 27.84
C PRO A 9 -27.29 10.24 28.47
N LYS A 10 -27.53 10.12 29.80
CA LYS A 10 -27.36 8.85 30.56
C LYS A 10 -28.19 7.68 30.02
N ASP A 11 -29.35 7.95 29.44
CA ASP A 11 -30.23 6.95 28.82
C ASP A 11 -29.65 6.36 27.53
N GLN A 12 -28.76 7.08 26.85
CA GLN A 12 -28.03 6.66 25.65
C GLN A 12 -26.62 6.13 25.96
N LYS A 13 -26.37 5.71 27.21
CA LYS A 13 -25.12 5.06 27.65
C LYS A 13 -25.31 3.59 28.03
N LYS A 14 -26.53 3.06 27.88
CA LYS A 14 -26.88 1.71 28.33
C LYS A 14 -26.33 0.62 27.41
N ASP A 15 -26.02 0.98 26.16
CA ASP A 15 -25.36 0.12 25.18
C ASP A 15 -23.84 0.01 25.39
N ASP A 16 -23.21 1.01 26.02
CA ASP A 16 -21.76 1.08 26.23
C ASP A 16 -21.23 -0.04 27.14
N ALA A 17 -22.02 -0.46 28.14
CA ALA A 17 -21.64 -1.51 29.07
C ALA A 17 -22.86 -2.31 29.55
N VAL A 18 -22.79 -3.64 29.41
CA VAL A 18 -23.81 -4.57 29.92
C VAL A 18 -23.19 -5.37 31.06
N PHE A 19 -23.58 -5.04 32.30
CA PHE A 19 -23.05 -5.71 33.49
C PHE A 19 -23.51 -7.17 33.60
N PRO A 20 -22.77 -8.04 34.33
CA PRO A 20 -23.14 -9.43 34.54
C PRO A 20 -24.59 -9.61 35.01
N GLY A 21 -25.34 -10.48 34.34
CA GLY A 21 -26.77 -10.72 34.60
C GLY A 21 -27.73 -9.67 33.99
N GLY A 22 -27.20 -8.60 33.37
CA GLY A 22 -27.97 -7.62 32.62
C GLY A 22 -28.34 -8.09 31.22
N ASN A 23 -29.22 -7.34 30.56
CA ASN A 23 -29.53 -7.52 29.14
C ASN A 23 -29.63 -6.17 28.44
N TYR A 24 -29.28 -6.16 27.16
CA TYR A 24 -29.47 -5.02 26.28
C TYR A 24 -29.81 -5.51 24.87
N THR A 25 -30.60 -4.75 24.13
CA THR A 25 -30.95 -5.08 22.74
C THR A 25 -30.32 -4.03 21.82
N TYR A 26 -29.28 -4.44 21.10
CA TYR A 26 -28.66 -3.60 20.09
C TYR A 26 -29.53 -3.58 18.83
N THR A 27 -29.87 -2.39 18.35
CA THR A 27 -30.60 -2.20 17.09
C THR A 27 -29.65 -1.62 16.06
N TRP A 28 -29.31 -2.39 15.03
CA TRP A 28 -28.50 -1.91 13.91
C TRP A 28 -29.40 -1.67 12.70
N THR A 29 -29.21 -0.52 12.09
CA THR A 29 -29.81 -0.20 10.79
C THR A 29 -28.72 -0.27 9.74
N VAL A 30 -28.97 -1.00 8.66
CA VAL A 30 -28.04 -1.08 7.52
C VAL A 30 -28.64 -0.26 6.38
N PRO A 31 -28.37 1.05 6.34
CA PRO A 31 -28.82 1.91 5.25
C PRO A 31 -28.09 1.58 3.94
N GLU A 32 -28.56 2.12 2.82
CA GLU A 32 -28.01 1.83 1.48
C GLU A 32 -26.54 2.25 1.35
N ASP A 33 -26.15 3.32 2.04
CA ASP A 33 -24.77 3.79 2.16
C ASP A 33 -23.89 2.92 3.06
N HIS A 34 -24.41 1.89 3.73
CA HIS A 34 -23.62 0.84 4.40
C HIS A 34 -23.62 -0.48 3.61
N SER A 35 -24.35 -0.53 2.50
CA SER A 35 -24.40 -1.70 1.64
C SER A 35 -23.19 -1.80 0.71
N PRO A 36 -22.81 -3.02 0.27
CA PRO A 36 -21.78 -3.19 -0.75
C PRO A 36 -22.11 -2.39 -2.01
N THR A 37 -21.12 -1.73 -2.57
CA THR A 37 -21.25 -0.99 -3.84
C THR A 37 -21.49 -1.93 -5.03
N ALA A 38 -21.68 -1.39 -6.23
CA ALA A 38 -21.79 -2.21 -7.44
C ALA A 38 -20.51 -3.04 -7.70
N ASP A 39 -19.34 -2.50 -7.38
CA ASP A 39 -18.04 -3.10 -7.67
C ASP A 39 -17.53 -4.02 -6.55
N ASP A 40 -18.08 -3.88 -5.33
CA ASP A 40 -17.81 -4.79 -4.23
C ASP A 40 -18.32 -6.21 -4.51
N PRO A 41 -17.78 -7.23 -3.82
CA PRO A 41 -18.41 -8.54 -3.73
C PRO A 41 -19.88 -8.43 -3.29
N ASN A 42 -20.64 -9.48 -3.56
CA ASN A 42 -22.06 -9.56 -3.21
C ASN A 42 -22.34 -9.40 -1.70
N CYS A 43 -21.38 -9.83 -0.87
CA CYS A 43 -21.37 -9.66 0.56
C CYS A 43 -20.00 -9.16 1.02
N LEU A 44 -19.98 -8.21 1.95
CA LEU A 44 -18.78 -7.70 2.59
C LEU A 44 -18.62 -8.29 3.99
N THR A 45 -17.36 -8.58 4.34
CA THR A 45 -16.95 -9.00 5.68
C THR A 45 -16.84 -7.78 6.60
N TRP A 46 -17.42 -7.88 7.78
CA TRP A 46 -17.25 -6.98 8.93
C TRP A 46 -17.07 -7.82 10.19
N ILE A 47 -16.86 -7.16 11.32
CA ILE A 47 -16.84 -7.80 12.63
C ILE A 47 -17.75 -7.07 13.61
N TYR A 48 -18.08 -7.74 14.70
CA TYR A 48 -18.53 -7.12 15.93
C TYR A 48 -17.69 -7.66 17.08
N HIS A 49 -17.41 -6.82 18.08
CA HIS A 49 -16.69 -7.21 19.28
C HIS A 49 -17.15 -6.38 20.47
N SER A 50 -16.86 -6.84 21.69
CA SER A 50 -17.05 -6.01 22.90
C SER A 50 -16.04 -4.86 22.91
N HIS A 51 -16.42 -3.74 23.51
CA HIS A 51 -15.67 -2.49 23.39
C HIS A 51 -15.65 -1.68 24.71
N ILE A 52 -15.63 -2.38 25.85
CA ILE A 52 -15.41 -1.74 27.16
C ILE A 52 -13.93 -1.36 27.25
N ASP A 53 -13.07 -2.37 27.17
CA ASP A 53 -11.64 -2.26 26.89
C ASP A 53 -11.37 -3.19 25.70
N ALA A 54 -11.45 -2.63 24.49
CA ALA A 54 -11.52 -3.44 23.27
C ALA A 54 -10.37 -4.45 23.14
N PRO A 55 -9.09 -4.08 23.34
CA PRO A 55 -7.99 -5.06 23.33
C PRO A 55 -8.18 -6.23 24.31
N ARG A 56 -8.51 -5.95 25.59
CA ARG A 56 -8.69 -7.00 26.61
C ARG A 56 -9.91 -7.87 26.34
N ASP A 57 -11.00 -7.25 25.90
CA ASP A 57 -12.25 -7.91 25.53
C ASP A 57 -12.03 -8.88 24.34
N ILE A 58 -11.30 -8.45 23.33
CA ILE A 58 -10.97 -9.25 22.15
C ILE A 58 -10.01 -10.38 22.52
N ALA A 59 -8.95 -10.10 23.29
CA ALA A 59 -8.01 -11.11 23.79
C ALA A 59 -8.72 -12.19 24.61
N SER A 60 -9.76 -11.81 25.37
CA SER A 60 -10.61 -12.74 26.12
C SER A 60 -11.60 -13.54 25.25
N GLY A 61 -11.64 -13.28 23.93
CA GLY A 61 -12.43 -14.01 22.94
C GLY A 61 -13.76 -13.38 22.50
N LEU A 62 -14.05 -12.13 22.87
CA LEU A 62 -15.34 -11.48 22.55
C LEU A 62 -15.37 -10.82 21.16
N ILE A 63 -15.29 -11.65 20.11
CA ILE A 63 -15.30 -11.21 18.70
C ILE A 63 -16.13 -12.15 17.81
N GLY A 64 -16.77 -11.62 16.77
CA GLY A 64 -17.47 -12.43 15.78
C GLY A 64 -17.64 -11.74 14.42
N PRO A 65 -17.88 -12.51 13.34
CA PRO A 65 -18.05 -11.97 11.99
C PRO A 65 -19.47 -11.42 11.77
N LEU A 66 -19.57 -10.39 10.93
CA LEU A 66 -20.83 -9.82 10.44
C LEU A 66 -20.76 -9.69 8.92
N LEU A 67 -21.83 -10.05 8.20
CA LEU A 67 -21.93 -9.85 6.76
C LEU A 67 -22.99 -8.80 6.42
N THR A 68 -22.65 -7.89 5.51
CA THR A 68 -23.65 -7.08 4.80
C THR A 68 -23.67 -7.48 3.33
N CYS A 69 -24.86 -7.75 2.80
CA CYS A 69 -25.02 -8.25 1.42
C CYS A 69 -25.94 -7.33 0.61
N LYS A 70 -25.77 -7.34 -0.71
CA LYS A 70 -26.63 -6.59 -1.64
C LYS A 70 -28.08 -7.08 -1.53
N LYS A 71 -29.04 -6.15 -1.62
CA LYS A 71 -30.47 -6.47 -1.67
C LYS A 71 -30.87 -6.93 -3.08
N ALA A 72 -31.83 -7.85 -3.18
CA ALA A 72 -32.41 -8.25 -4.47
C ALA A 72 -33.00 -7.04 -5.22
N GLY A 73 -32.62 -6.89 -6.50
CA GLY A 73 -33.08 -5.82 -7.38
C GLY A 73 -34.05 -6.30 -8.47
N LEU A 74 -34.98 -5.44 -8.89
CA LEU A 74 -35.84 -5.65 -10.05
C LEU A 74 -35.10 -5.17 -11.31
N ARG A 75 -34.53 -6.09 -12.10
CA ARG A 75 -33.88 -5.72 -13.37
C ARG A 75 -34.95 -5.58 -14.47
N ARG A 76 -35.26 -4.35 -14.91
CA ARG A 76 -36.01 -4.12 -16.17
C ARG A 76 -35.06 -4.43 -17.34
N LEU A 77 -35.25 -5.57 -17.99
CA LEU A 77 -34.61 -5.88 -19.27
C LEU A 77 -34.97 -4.77 -20.30
N LYS A 78 -33.98 -3.97 -20.70
CA LYS A 78 -34.06 -3.22 -21.96
C LYS A 78 -33.93 -4.24 -23.09
N VAL A 79 -35.05 -4.70 -23.63
CA VAL A 79 -35.05 -5.48 -24.87
C VAL A 79 -34.61 -4.55 -26.00
N LEU A 80 -33.39 -4.77 -26.50
CA LEU A 80 -32.92 -4.23 -27.77
C LEU A 80 -33.71 -4.89 -28.90
N GLN A 81 -34.74 -4.21 -29.38
CA GLN A 81 -35.54 -4.68 -30.50
C GLN A 81 -34.74 -4.48 -31.80
N ARG A 82 -34.12 -5.55 -32.32
CA ARG A 82 -33.69 -5.61 -33.71
C ARG A 82 -34.92 -5.84 -34.60
N SER A 83 -35.20 -4.88 -35.46
CA SER A 83 -36.26 -4.92 -36.46
C SER A 83 -35.93 -5.91 -37.59
N HIS A 84 -36.72 -6.98 -37.71
CA HIS A 84 -36.97 -7.63 -38.99
C HIS A 84 -38.48 -7.88 -39.13
N ALA A 85 -39.04 -7.33 -40.21
CA ALA A 85 -40.44 -7.38 -40.56
C ALA A 85 -40.80 -8.71 -41.24
N VAL A 86 -41.85 -9.38 -40.76
CA VAL A 86 -42.82 -10.14 -41.57
C VAL A 86 -44.17 -10.04 -40.85
N ALA A 87 -45.22 -9.70 -41.59
CA ALA A 87 -46.56 -9.47 -41.09
C ALA A 87 -47.43 -10.74 -41.11
N GLU A 88 -48.19 -10.99 -40.05
CA GLU A 88 -49.53 -11.62 -40.07
C GLU A 88 -50.26 -11.32 -38.74
N PRO A 89 -51.59 -11.04 -38.72
CA PRO A 89 -52.28 -10.54 -37.53
C PRO A 89 -53.15 -11.62 -36.88
N LEU A 90 -52.96 -11.92 -35.59
CA LEU A 90 -53.94 -12.62 -34.77
C LEU A 90 -53.72 -12.33 -33.27
N GLY A 91 -54.78 -11.88 -32.59
CA GLY A 91 -54.99 -12.07 -31.16
C GLY A 91 -54.43 -11.02 -30.20
N ARG A 92 -55.33 -10.20 -29.63
CA ARG A 92 -55.09 -9.43 -28.40
C ARG A 92 -54.85 -10.40 -27.23
N GLU A 93 -53.63 -10.45 -26.70
CA GLU A 93 -53.37 -10.85 -25.32
C GLU A 93 -52.40 -9.85 -24.66
N ASN A 94 -52.74 -9.45 -23.43
CA ASN A 94 -51.99 -8.53 -22.60
C ASN A 94 -50.58 -9.08 -22.28
N CYS A 95 -49.53 -8.50 -22.86
CA CYS A 95 -48.17 -8.69 -22.35
C CYS A 95 -47.96 -7.84 -21.08
N ILE A 96 -48.33 -8.39 -19.92
CA ILE A 96 -47.77 -7.95 -18.65
C ILE A 96 -46.28 -8.30 -18.68
N GLY A 97 -45.42 -7.28 -18.71
CA GLY A 97 -43.98 -7.47 -18.54
C GLY A 97 -43.70 -8.15 -17.20
N ARG A 98 -43.43 -9.45 -17.21
CA ARG A 98 -42.90 -10.17 -16.05
C ARG A 98 -41.48 -9.64 -15.79
N GLY A 99 -41.35 -8.70 -14.87
CA GLY A 99 -40.09 -8.50 -14.15
C GLY A 99 -39.79 -9.80 -13.40
N ILE A 100 -38.63 -10.39 -13.64
CA ILE A 100 -38.12 -11.46 -12.78
C ILE A 100 -37.71 -10.77 -11.48
N LEU A 101 -38.41 -11.07 -10.38
CA LEU A 101 -37.91 -10.76 -9.04
C LEU A 101 -36.69 -11.67 -8.82
N GLU A 102 -35.48 -11.12 -8.84
CA GLU A 102 -34.34 -11.82 -8.27
C GLU A 102 -34.63 -11.96 -6.76
N LYS A 103 -34.46 -13.18 -6.22
CA LYS A 103 -34.51 -13.41 -4.77
C LYS A 103 -33.25 -12.80 -4.16
N GLY A 104 -33.34 -12.25 -2.93
CA GLY A 104 -32.18 -11.70 -2.23
C GLY A 104 -31.09 -12.75 -2.03
N ILE A 105 -29.82 -12.31 -1.92
CA ILE A 105 -28.66 -13.20 -1.75
C ILE A 105 -28.81 -14.08 -0.50
N LEU A 106 -29.36 -13.53 0.58
CA LEU A 106 -29.63 -14.24 1.84
C LEU A 106 -31.01 -14.90 1.84
N THR A 107 -31.08 -16.15 2.31
CA THR A 107 -32.37 -16.84 2.56
C THR A 107 -32.98 -16.44 3.90
N GLY A 108 -34.28 -16.09 3.91
CA GLY A 108 -34.96 -15.55 5.10
C GLY A 108 -35.09 -16.50 6.32
N SER A 109 -34.71 -17.78 6.19
CA SER A 109 -34.78 -18.75 7.29
C SER A 109 -33.44 -19.40 7.67
N SER A 110 -32.41 -19.33 6.83
CA SER A 110 -31.12 -19.98 7.11
C SER A 110 -29.91 -19.04 7.08
N GLN A 111 -30.11 -17.76 6.75
CA GLN A 111 -29.04 -16.75 6.60
C GLN A 111 -27.90 -17.15 5.64
N ARG A 112 -28.04 -18.27 4.90
CA ARG A 112 -27.06 -18.73 3.89
C ARG A 112 -27.14 -17.91 2.61
N ARG A 113 -25.96 -17.67 2.02
CA ARG A 113 -25.77 -17.10 0.69
C ARG A 113 -26.23 -18.08 -0.40
N GLN A 114 -26.74 -17.55 -1.51
CA GLN A 114 -27.20 -18.32 -2.69
C GLN A 114 -26.24 -18.21 -3.89
N ASP A 115 -25.28 -17.30 -3.82
CA ASP A 115 -24.37 -16.98 -4.93
C ASP A 115 -23.07 -17.78 -4.90
N VAL A 116 -22.82 -18.52 -3.82
CA VAL A 116 -21.63 -19.37 -3.61
C VAL A 116 -22.06 -20.75 -3.14
N ASP A 117 -21.25 -21.77 -3.45
CA ASP A 117 -21.50 -23.13 -2.99
C ASP A 117 -21.08 -23.29 -1.51
N VAL A 118 -19.98 -22.64 -1.10
CA VAL A 118 -19.43 -22.67 0.26
C VAL A 118 -18.85 -21.31 0.68
N ASP A 119 -19.09 -20.90 1.91
CA ASP A 119 -18.46 -19.75 2.55
C ASP A 119 -17.74 -20.13 3.86
N PHE A 120 -16.53 -19.58 4.06
CA PHE A 120 -15.71 -19.79 5.25
C PHE A 120 -15.37 -18.46 5.92
N PHE A 121 -15.26 -18.47 7.25
CA PHE A 121 -14.88 -17.30 8.06
C PHE A 121 -13.62 -17.65 8.84
N LEU A 122 -12.54 -16.92 8.60
CA LEU A 122 -11.26 -17.14 9.26
C LEU A 122 -10.72 -15.83 9.84
N MET A 123 -10.44 -15.87 11.13
CA MET A 123 -9.70 -14.87 11.89
C MET A 123 -8.25 -15.30 12.00
N PHE A 124 -7.32 -14.45 11.56
CA PHE A 124 -5.89 -14.60 11.84
C PHE A 124 -5.53 -13.66 12.99
N SER A 125 -4.97 -14.22 14.07
CA SER A 125 -4.67 -13.44 15.26
C SER A 125 -3.61 -14.14 16.11
N VAL A 126 -2.67 -13.36 16.62
CA VAL A 126 -1.86 -13.73 17.78
C VAL A 126 -2.69 -13.37 19.01
N VAL A 127 -3.41 -14.36 19.54
CA VAL A 127 -4.28 -14.16 20.71
C VAL A 127 -3.39 -14.06 21.94
N ASP A 128 -3.21 -12.85 22.45
CA ASP A 128 -2.37 -12.56 23.62
C ASP A 128 -3.15 -12.73 24.93
N GLU A 129 -3.02 -13.90 25.57
CA GLU A 129 -3.68 -14.19 26.83
C GLU A 129 -3.14 -13.36 28.01
N ASN A 130 -2.01 -12.66 27.86
CA ASN A 130 -1.52 -11.74 28.89
C ASN A 130 -2.45 -10.52 29.05
N LEU A 131 -3.17 -10.14 27.97
CA LEU A 131 -4.15 -9.05 27.98
C LEU A 131 -5.55 -9.50 28.45
N SER A 132 -5.79 -10.81 28.45
CA SER A 132 -7.07 -11.42 28.81
C SER A 132 -7.54 -11.01 30.21
N TRP A 133 -8.84 -10.82 30.38
CA TRP A 133 -9.46 -10.62 31.70
C TRP A 133 -9.25 -11.82 32.62
N TYR A 134 -8.98 -12.99 32.04
CA TYR A 134 -8.89 -14.28 32.74
C TYR A 134 -7.46 -14.73 33.05
N LEU A 135 -6.42 -13.90 32.83
CA LEU A 135 -5.02 -14.28 33.05
C LEU A 135 -4.78 -14.86 34.46
N ASP A 136 -5.25 -14.17 35.50
CA ASP A 136 -5.08 -14.63 36.89
C ASP A 136 -5.80 -15.95 37.18
N GLU A 137 -7.00 -16.12 36.62
CA GLU A 137 -7.77 -17.36 36.75
C GLU A 137 -7.09 -18.52 36.00
N ASN A 138 -6.51 -18.24 34.83
CA ASN A 138 -5.74 -19.19 34.04
C ASN A 138 -4.46 -19.62 34.77
N ILE A 139 -3.70 -18.67 35.34
CA ILE A 139 -2.52 -18.97 36.15
C ILE A 139 -2.93 -19.85 37.34
N ALA A 140 -3.97 -19.47 38.09
CA ALA A 140 -4.43 -20.24 39.25
C ALA A 140 -4.94 -21.66 38.90
N SER A 141 -5.49 -21.84 37.69
CA SER A 141 -6.10 -23.11 37.26
C SER A 141 -5.14 -24.07 36.58
N PHE A 142 -4.19 -23.55 35.79
CA PHE A 142 -3.36 -24.35 34.89
C PHE A 142 -1.87 -24.38 35.28
N CYS A 143 -1.35 -23.40 36.03
CA CYS A 143 0.02 -23.47 36.52
C CYS A 143 0.10 -24.40 37.74
N ILE A 144 1.09 -25.30 37.75
CA ILE A 144 1.30 -26.24 38.87
C ILE A 144 1.71 -25.50 40.15
N ASP A 145 2.47 -24.40 40.01
CA ASP A 145 2.87 -23.53 41.11
C ASP A 145 2.61 -22.04 40.77
N PRO A 146 1.36 -21.57 40.91
CA PRO A 146 0.94 -20.21 40.57
C PRO A 146 1.73 -19.11 41.29
N GLY A 147 2.22 -19.38 42.51
CA GLY A 147 2.94 -18.39 43.31
C GLY A 147 4.38 -18.12 42.87
N SER A 148 4.90 -18.96 41.96
CA SER A 148 6.26 -18.82 41.39
C SER A 148 6.30 -18.09 40.04
N VAL A 149 5.13 -17.80 39.46
CA VAL A 149 5.01 -17.19 38.14
C VAL A 149 5.37 -15.71 38.23
N ASP A 150 6.34 -15.30 37.44
CA ASP A 150 6.61 -13.90 37.14
C ASP A 150 5.88 -13.53 35.85
N LYS A 151 4.98 -12.55 35.92
CA LYS A 151 4.20 -12.10 34.76
C LYS A 151 5.00 -11.18 33.83
N GLU A 152 6.09 -10.61 34.34
CA GLU A 152 6.98 -9.74 33.58
C GLU A 152 8.09 -10.53 32.86
N ASP A 153 8.15 -11.85 33.09
CA ASP A 153 9.09 -12.72 32.39
C ASP A 153 8.70 -12.86 30.92
N GLU A 154 9.64 -12.53 30.02
CA GLU A 154 9.40 -12.54 28.57
C GLU A 154 9.07 -13.94 28.04
N GLU A 155 9.70 -15.00 28.57
CA GLU A 155 9.41 -16.37 28.14
C GLU A 155 7.99 -16.79 28.56
N PHE A 156 7.54 -16.37 29.75
CA PHE A 156 6.17 -16.57 30.19
C PHE A 156 5.17 -15.82 29.30
N GLN A 157 5.40 -14.52 29.05
CA GLN A 157 4.52 -13.73 28.20
C GLN A 157 4.42 -14.31 26.79
N GLU A 158 5.56 -14.68 26.19
CA GLU A 158 5.61 -15.28 24.86
C GLU A 158 4.87 -16.62 24.82
N SER A 159 4.95 -17.43 25.88
CA SER A 159 4.22 -18.71 25.96
C SER A 159 2.69 -18.56 25.94
N ASN A 160 2.18 -17.36 26.29
CA ASN A 160 0.76 -17.03 26.31
C ASN A 160 0.29 -16.37 25.01
N LYS A 161 1.17 -16.15 24.03
CA LYS A 161 0.81 -15.63 22.70
C LYS A 161 0.45 -16.78 21.76
N MET A 162 -0.84 -16.91 21.48
CA MET A 162 -1.36 -18.02 20.68
C MET A 162 -1.50 -17.62 19.21
N HIS A 163 -0.53 -18.00 18.38
CA HIS A 163 -0.50 -17.72 16.94
C HIS A 163 -1.52 -18.57 16.17
N ALA A 164 -2.76 -18.09 16.08
CA ALA A 164 -3.93 -18.92 15.80
C ALA A 164 -4.73 -18.52 14.55
N ILE A 165 -5.44 -19.49 14.00
CA ILE A 165 -6.53 -19.30 13.03
C ILE A 165 -7.84 -19.69 13.72
N ASN A 166 -8.76 -18.75 13.93
CA ASN A 166 -10.00 -18.96 14.73
C ASN A 166 -9.75 -19.52 16.16
N GLY A 167 -8.60 -19.20 16.77
CA GLY A 167 -8.21 -19.75 18.09
C GLY A 167 -7.61 -21.16 18.05
N TYR A 168 -7.34 -21.70 16.85
CA TYR A 168 -6.69 -22.99 16.63
C TYR A 168 -5.23 -22.81 16.20
N VAL A 169 -4.32 -23.58 16.82
CA VAL A 169 -2.86 -23.52 16.61
C VAL A 169 -2.32 -24.88 16.15
N PHE A 170 -1.17 -24.88 15.46
CA PHE A 170 -0.49 -26.09 14.97
C PHE A 170 -1.36 -27.01 14.11
N GLY A 171 -2.23 -26.45 13.25
CA GLY A 171 -3.03 -27.24 12.31
C GLY A 171 -4.20 -28.00 12.94
N ASN A 172 -4.59 -27.69 14.18
CA ASN A 172 -5.70 -28.35 14.87
C ASN A 172 -7.10 -27.78 14.54
N LEU A 173 -7.20 -26.80 13.63
CA LEU A 173 -8.46 -26.31 13.09
C LEU A 173 -9.22 -27.48 12.41
N PRO A 174 -10.52 -27.69 12.71
CA PRO A 174 -11.31 -28.74 12.07
C PRO A 174 -11.30 -28.60 10.53
N GLU A 175 -11.27 -29.75 9.84
CA GLU A 175 -11.04 -29.79 8.39
C GLU A 175 -12.06 -28.97 7.59
N LEU A 176 -11.55 -27.99 6.84
CA LEU A 176 -12.33 -27.16 5.93
C LEU A 176 -12.50 -27.90 4.60
N THR A 177 -13.68 -28.47 4.37
CA THR A 177 -13.94 -29.32 3.19
C THR A 177 -14.71 -28.58 2.11
N MET A 178 -14.28 -28.70 0.86
CA MET A 178 -14.96 -28.19 -0.34
C MET A 178 -14.82 -29.17 -1.51
N CYS A 179 -15.63 -28.98 -2.56
CA CYS A 179 -15.53 -29.77 -3.78
C CYS A 179 -14.72 -29.04 -4.85
N ALA A 180 -13.95 -29.79 -5.65
CA ALA A 180 -13.30 -29.25 -6.84
C ALA A 180 -14.36 -28.68 -7.80
N GLY A 181 -14.17 -27.43 -8.24
CA GLY A 181 -15.10 -26.69 -9.08
C GLY A 181 -16.20 -25.93 -8.34
N ASP A 182 -16.23 -25.94 -7.01
CA ASP A 182 -17.14 -25.09 -6.21
C ASP A 182 -16.78 -23.61 -6.35
N ASP A 183 -17.79 -22.75 -6.28
CA ASP A 183 -17.58 -21.32 -6.03
C ASP A 183 -17.45 -21.09 -4.51
N VAL A 184 -16.23 -20.82 -4.04
CA VAL A 184 -15.91 -20.67 -2.61
C VAL A 184 -15.60 -19.21 -2.27
N SER A 185 -16.23 -18.69 -1.22
CA SER A 185 -15.96 -17.34 -0.69
C SER A 185 -15.30 -17.42 0.69
N TRP A 186 -14.12 -16.83 0.81
CA TRP A 186 -13.37 -16.73 2.05
C TRP A 186 -13.55 -15.33 2.65
N HIS A 187 -14.13 -15.27 3.84
CA HIS A 187 -14.26 -14.07 4.66
C HIS A 187 -13.12 -14.07 5.68
N LEU A 188 -12.07 -13.32 5.37
CA LEU A 188 -10.84 -13.27 6.14
C LEU A 188 -10.75 -11.96 6.90
N PHE A 189 -10.26 -12.00 8.14
CA PHE A 189 -9.92 -10.80 8.88
C PHE A 189 -8.75 -11.03 9.83
N GLY A 190 -7.97 -9.97 10.04
CA GLY A 190 -6.89 -9.94 11.03
C GLY A 190 -7.35 -9.29 12.32
N MET A 191 -6.74 -9.64 13.46
CA MET A 191 -7.02 -9.00 14.75
C MET A 191 -5.82 -9.13 15.69
N GLY A 192 -5.53 -8.10 16.48
CA GLY A 192 -4.52 -8.19 17.54
C GLY A 192 -3.69 -6.91 17.70
N ASN A 193 -2.37 -7.03 17.69
CA ASN A 193 -1.41 -5.98 18.01
C ASN A 193 -0.39 -5.72 16.87
N GLU A 194 0.71 -5.02 17.15
CA GLU A 194 1.74 -4.65 16.16
C GLU A 194 2.37 -5.85 15.44
N ILE A 195 2.48 -6.99 16.15
CA ILE A 195 2.98 -8.24 15.59
C ILE A 195 1.99 -8.92 14.64
N ASP A 196 0.72 -8.50 14.61
CA ASP A 196 -0.34 -9.10 13.79
C ASP A 196 -0.29 -8.66 12.31
N VAL A 197 0.89 -8.76 11.71
CA VAL A 197 1.10 -8.75 10.26
C VAL A 197 0.90 -10.18 9.77
N HIS A 198 -0.22 -10.48 9.11
CA HIS A 198 -0.51 -11.82 8.62
C HIS A 198 -0.52 -11.89 7.10
N THR A 199 0.08 -12.94 6.55
CA THR A 199 0.08 -13.21 5.12
C THR A 199 -0.44 -14.62 4.86
N ALA A 200 -1.77 -14.72 4.78
CA ALA A 200 -2.49 -15.98 4.64
C ALA A 200 -2.29 -16.57 3.23
N PHE A 201 -1.48 -17.62 3.14
CA PHE A 201 -1.15 -18.30 1.88
C PHE A 201 -1.94 -19.60 1.71
N PHE A 202 -2.66 -19.69 0.58
CA PHE A 202 -3.44 -20.87 0.21
C PHE A 202 -2.62 -21.77 -0.71
N HIS A 203 -1.94 -22.76 -0.16
CA HIS A 203 -1.04 -23.64 -0.93
C HIS A 203 -1.80 -24.35 -2.05
N GLY A 204 -1.23 -24.37 -3.25
CA GLY A 204 -1.79 -25.05 -4.43
C GLY A 204 -3.01 -24.37 -5.07
N ALA A 205 -3.43 -23.21 -4.57
CA ALA A 205 -4.57 -22.45 -5.07
C ALA A 205 -4.22 -20.97 -5.27
N THR A 206 -5.07 -20.26 -6.01
CA THR A 206 -5.00 -18.81 -6.14
C THR A 206 -6.36 -18.21 -5.84
N LEU A 207 -6.37 -17.05 -5.21
CA LEU A 207 -7.53 -16.24 -4.86
C LEU A 207 -7.79 -15.16 -5.91
N ASN A 208 -9.00 -14.62 -5.88
CA ASN A 208 -9.36 -13.37 -6.52
C ASN A 208 -9.87 -12.40 -5.45
N ILE A 209 -9.17 -11.28 -5.28
CA ILE A 209 -9.53 -10.24 -4.31
C ILE A 209 -9.78 -8.95 -5.09
N ARG A 210 -11.00 -8.41 -5.00
CA ARG A 210 -11.42 -7.17 -5.69
C ARG A 210 -11.16 -7.17 -7.22
N GLY A 211 -11.05 -8.34 -7.84
CA GLY A 211 -10.78 -8.50 -9.26
C GLY A 211 -9.31 -8.69 -9.61
N HIS A 212 -8.42 -8.82 -8.63
CA HIS A 212 -6.99 -9.05 -8.80
C HIS A 212 -6.59 -10.46 -8.38
N ARG A 213 -5.71 -11.10 -9.15
CA ARG A 213 -5.18 -12.43 -8.85
C ARG A 213 -4.10 -12.33 -7.77
N THR A 214 -4.26 -13.08 -6.68
CA THR A 214 -3.25 -13.24 -5.61
C THR A 214 -3.27 -14.69 -5.12
N ASP A 215 -2.25 -15.15 -4.41
CA ASP A 215 -2.29 -16.41 -3.64
C ASP A 215 -2.14 -16.17 -2.12
N VAL A 216 -1.77 -14.94 -1.75
CA VAL A 216 -1.64 -14.45 -0.38
C VAL A 216 -2.66 -13.35 -0.11
N ALA A 217 -3.28 -13.41 1.07
CA ALA A 217 -4.09 -12.31 1.61
C ALA A 217 -3.36 -11.69 2.81
N SER A 218 -3.03 -10.40 2.70
CA SER A 218 -2.49 -9.61 3.81
C SER A 218 -3.61 -9.20 4.76
N LEU A 219 -3.44 -9.46 6.05
CA LEU A 219 -4.41 -9.14 7.10
C LEU A 219 -3.67 -8.48 8.27
N PHE A 220 -4.20 -7.36 8.75
CA PHE A 220 -3.72 -6.61 9.90
C PHE A 220 -4.87 -6.44 10.91
N PRO A 221 -4.66 -5.85 12.10
CA PRO A 221 -5.73 -5.68 13.07
C PRO A 221 -6.96 -4.95 12.50
N ALA A 222 -8.10 -5.64 12.44
CA ALA A 222 -9.35 -5.21 11.81
C ALA A 222 -9.31 -4.97 10.29
N THR A 223 -8.36 -5.55 9.56
CA THR A 223 -8.43 -5.61 8.09
C THR A 223 -9.48 -6.63 7.67
N PHE A 224 -10.37 -6.27 6.73
CA PHE A 224 -11.43 -7.14 6.22
C PHE A 224 -11.23 -7.47 4.75
N VAL A 225 -11.17 -8.77 4.45
CA VAL A 225 -10.99 -9.28 3.09
C VAL A 225 -12.09 -10.28 2.75
N THR A 226 -12.60 -10.16 1.53
CA THR A 226 -13.45 -11.19 0.91
C THR A 226 -12.71 -11.67 -0.34
N ALA A 227 -12.36 -12.96 -0.35
CA ALA A 227 -11.59 -13.59 -1.42
C ALA A 227 -12.38 -14.72 -2.07
N ASP A 228 -12.45 -14.70 -3.39
CA ASP A 228 -13.13 -15.74 -4.17
C ASP A 228 -12.11 -16.79 -4.64
N MET A 229 -12.49 -18.07 -4.56
CA MET A 229 -11.67 -19.20 -4.97
C MET A 229 -12.51 -20.21 -5.76
N ILE A 230 -11.93 -20.78 -6.82
CA ILE A 230 -12.45 -22.00 -7.47
C ILE A 230 -11.38 -23.09 -7.32
N PRO A 231 -11.54 -24.05 -6.40
CA PRO A 231 -10.54 -25.07 -6.13
C PRO A 231 -10.49 -26.07 -7.30
N SER A 232 -9.27 -26.38 -7.77
CA SER A 232 -9.07 -27.19 -8.97
C SER A 232 -8.38 -28.53 -8.70
N ASN A 233 -7.48 -28.60 -7.72
CA ASN A 233 -6.65 -29.78 -7.46
C ASN A 233 -7.15 -30.56 -6.23
N PRO A 234 -7.71 -31.76 -6.38
CA PRO A 234 -8.12 -32.59 -5.25
C PRO A 234 -6.93 -32.98 -4.36
N GLY A 235 -7.11 -32.91 -3.05
CA GLY A 235 -6.07 -33.18 -2.06
C GLY A 235 -6.29 -32.42 -0.75
N ARG A 236 -5.48 -32.71 0.26
CA ARG A 236 -5.41 -31.94 1.52
C ARG A 236 -4.30 -30.91 1.41
N TRP A 237 -4.62 -29.64 1.58
CA TRP A 237 -3.73 -28.52 1.33
C TRP A 237 -3.51 -27.71 2.61
N LEU A 238 -2.32 -27.13 2.73
CA LEU A 238 -1.98 -26.23 3.82
C LEU A 238 -2.56 -24.83 3.56
N LEU A 239 -3.13 -24.25 4.60
CA LEU A 239 -3.36 -22.81 4.74
C LEU A 239 -2.46 -22.35 5.87
N SER A 240 -1.53 -21.43 5.61
CA SER A 240 -0.63 -20.95 6.66
C SER A 240 -0.32 -19.47 6.51
N CYS A 241 0.01 -18.82 7.63
CA CYS A 241 0.65 -17.51 7.59
C CYS A 241 2.10 -17.69 7.11
N GLN A 242 2.61 -16.78 6.27
CA GLN A 242 3.99 -16.84 5.76
C GLN A 242 4.96 -15.92 6.51
N VAL A 243 4.51 -15.27 7.57
CA VAL A 243 5.40 -14.54 8.49
C VAL A 243 6.21 -15.55 9.29
N ASN A 244 7.54 -15.36 9.31
CA ASN A 244 8.50 -16.32 9.86
C ASN A 244 8.16 -16.78 11.29
N ASP A 245 7.85 -15.84 12.18
CA ASP A 245 7.61 -16.18 13.58
C ASP A 245 6.24 -16.85 13.75
N HIS A 246 5.24 -16.40 12.98
CA HIS A 246 3.89 -16.96 13.02
C HIS A 246 3.85 -18.41 12.53
N ILE A 247 4.55 -18.73 11.44
CA ILE A 247 4.59 -20.10 10.93
C ILE A 247 5.36 -21.04 11.86
N GLN A 248 6.44 -20.56 12.50
CA GLN A 248 7.17 -21.33 13.50
C GLN A 248 6.34 -21.57 14.77
N ALA A 249 5.57 -20.57 15.18
CA ALA A 249 4.65 -20.66 16.33
C ALA A 249 3.34 -21.41 16.01
N GLY A 250 3.19 -21.94 14.79
CA GLY A 250 2.14 -22.90 14.46
C GLY A 250 0.90 -22.31 13.79
N MET A 251 0.94 -21.09 13.26
CA MET A 251 -0.19 -20.47 12.57
C MET A 251 -0.47 -21.11 11.20
N GLY A 252 -1.18 -22.23 11.23
CA GLY A 252 -1.58 -22.98 10.06
C GLY A 252 -2.80 -23.86 10.30
N ALA A 253 -3.47 -24.22 9.21
CA ALA A 253 -4.66 -25.06 9.13
C ALA A 253 -4.63 -25.91 7.86
N LEU A 254 -5.47 -26.94 7.79
CA LEU A 254 -5.62 -27.78 6.60
C LEU A 254 -7.01 -27.59 5.98
N TYR A 255 -7.06 -27.57 4.65
CA TYR A 255 -8.30 -27.63 3.89
C TYR A 255 -8.29 -28.80 2.91
N GLU A 256 -9.44 -29.43 2.69
CA GLU A 256 -9.60 -30.61 1.83
C GLU A 256 -10.43 -30.25 0.59
N VAL A 257 -9.86 -30.50 -0.58
CA VAL A 257 -10.56 -30.41 -1.87
C VAL A 257 -10.93 -31.82 -2.33
N ARG A 258 -12.22 -32.13 -2.39
CA ARG A 258 -12.74 -33.44 -2.80
C ARG A 258 -13.08 -33.48 -4.29
N PRO A 259 -12.88 -34.62 -4.97
CA PRO A 259 -13.36 -34.81 -6.33
C PRO A 259 -14.89 -35.01 -6.32
N CYS A 260 -15.64 -34.00 -6.77
CA CYS A 260 -17.10 -34.05 -6.85
C CYS A 260 -17.58 -34.05 -8.30
N SER A 261 -18.89 -34.23 -8.54
CA SER A 261 -19.46 -34.47 -9.88
C SER A 261 -19.24 -33.33 -10.89
N ARG A 262 -19.00 -32.10 -10.42
CA ARG A 262 -18.58 -30.95 -11.24
C ARG A 262 -17.06 -30.96 -11.46
N GLN A 263 -16.52 -32.01 -12.09
CA GLN A 263 -15.11 -31.97 -12.46
C GLN A 263 -14.90 -30.86 -13.50
N ALA A 264 -14.10 -29.86 -13.14
CA ALA A 264 -13.59 -28.90 -14.10
C ALA A 264 -12.90 -29.67 -15.24
N LEU A 265 -13.28 -29.38 -16.49
CA LEU A 265 -12.63 -29.96 -17.66
C LEU A 265 -11.11 -29.70 -17.55
N PRO A 266 -10.25 -30.72 -17.70
CA PRO A 266 -8.81 -30.52 -17.69
C PRO A 266 -8.46 -29.47 -18.74
N SER A 267 -7.85 -28.36 -18.31
CA SER A 267 -7.42 -27.34 -19.26
C SER A 267 -6.36 -27.94 -20.17
N THR A 268 -6.65 -28.04 -21.47
CA THR A 268 -5.64 -28.37 -22.47
C THR A 268 -4.63 -27.24 -22.52
N LEU A 269 -3.44 -27.49 -22.00
CA LEU A 269 -2.33 -26.55 -22.02
C LEU A 269 -1.74 -26.57 -23.44
N GLU A 270 -2.02 -25.52 -24.22
CA GLU A 270 -1.53 -25.36 -25.59
C GLU A 270 -0.23 -24.53 -25.68
N GLY A 271 0.31 -24.09 -24.53
CA GLY A 271 1.50 -23.26 -24.46
C GLY A 271 2.82 -24.02 -24.61
N ARG A 272 3.93 -23.29 -24.42
CA ARG A 272 5.30 -23.81 -24.51
C ARG A 272 5.67 -24.57 -23.24
N VAL A 273 6.55 -25.57 -23.38
CA VAL A 273 7.22 -26.18 -22.24
C VAL A 273 8.52 -25.42 -21.97
N ARG A 274 8.61 -24.78 -20.82
CA ARG A 274 9.77 -23.98 -20.39
C ARG A 274 10.60 -24.80 -19.42
N LYS A 275 11.88 -25.01 -19.74
CA LYS A 275 12.80 -25.81 -18.93
C LYS A 275 13.82 -24.89 -18.27
N TYR A 276 13.99 -25.05 -16.96
CA TYR A 276 14.97 -24.36 -16.15
C TYR A 276 15.83 -25.39 -15.41
N TYR A 277 17.13 -25.18 -15.40
CA TYR A 277 18.10 -26.02 -14.68
C TYR A 277 18.68 -25.18 -13.56
N ILE A 278 18.24 -25.43 -12.33
CA ILE A 278 18.58 -24.60 -11.16
C ILE A 278 19.29 -25.46 -10.13
N ALA A 279 20.36 -24.96 -9.53
CA ALA A 279 21.02 -25.62 -8.41
C ALA A 279 21.11 -24.71 -7.19
N ALA A 280 20.96 -25.28 -6.00
CA ALA A 280 21.32 -24.62 -4.75
C ALA A 280 22.82 -24.84 -4.50
N LYS A 281 23.57 -23.75 -4.25
CA LYS A 281 25.02 -23.78 -4.03
C LYS A 281 25.39 -22.84 -2.89
N GLU A 282 26.40 -23.22 -2.12
CA GLU A 282 26.97 -22.38 -1.07
C GLU A 282 27.85 -21.27 -1.65
N VAL A 283 27.69 -20.05 -1.13
CA VAL A 283 28.43 -18.86 -1.54
C VAL A 283 28.86 -18.06 -0.31
N GLN A 284 30.00 -17.37 -0.41
CA GLN A 284 30.31 -16.28 0.51
C GLN A 284 29.65 -15.02 -0.01
N TRP A 285 28.69 -14.50 0.75
CA TRP A 285 27.94 -13.31 0.41
C TRP A 285 28.46 -12.13 1.21
N ASP A 286 28.76 -11.03 0.52
CA ASP A 286 29.18 -9.76 1.10
C ASP A 286 28.06 -8.74 0.89
N TYR A 287 27.46 -8.27 2.00
CA TYR A 287 26.36 -7.31 1.97
C TYR A 287 26.80 -5.89 1.58
N GLY A 288 28.11 -5.60 1.65
CA GLY A 288 28.68 -4.27 1.40
C GLY A 288 30.03 -4.35 0.70
N PRO A 289 30.10 -4.91 -0.52
CA PRO A 289 31.34 -5.23 -1.22
C PRO A 289 32.28 -4.04 -1.47
N SER A 290 31.76 -2.81 -1.51
CA SER A 290 32.62 -1.62 -1.64
C SER A 290 33.35 -1.24 -0.35
N GLY A 291 32.87 -1.73 0.81
CA GLY A 291 33.30 -1.29 2.14
C GLY A 291 32.92 0.15 2.49
N LEU A 292 32.15 0.82 1.63
CA LEU A 292 31.72 2.21 1.76
C LEU A 292 30.21 2.32 1.69
N GLU A 293 29.67 3.31 2.39
CA GLU A 293 28.33 3.82 2.15
C GLU A 293 28.38 4.74 0.92
N GLN A 294 27.65 4.42 -0.16
CA GLN A 294 27.81 5.13 -1.43
C GLN A 294 27.34 6.59 -1.38
N SER A 295 26.34 6.91 -0.55
CA SER A 295 25.78 8.26 -0.45
C SER A 295 26.70 9.23 0.33
N SER A 296 27.31 8.76 1.42
CA SER A 296 28.16 9.59 2.29
C SER A 296 29.66 9.48 1.98
N GLY A 297 30.08 8.39 1.31
CA GLY A 297 31.49 8.05 1.08
C GLY A 297 32.23 7.57 2.33
N LYS A 298 31.54 7.42 3.47
CA LYS A 298 32.11 6.93 4.73
C LYS A 298 32.35 5.43 4.70
N ARG A 299 33.24 4.95 5.57
CA ARG A 299 33.48 3.50 5.71
C ARG A 299 32.33 2.87 6.47
N LEU A 300 31.89 1.68 6.03
CA LEU A 300 30.83 0.94 6.73
C LEU A 300 31.23 0.55 8.17
N SER A 301 32.53 0.46 8.47
CA SER A 301 33.06 0.16 9.80
C SER A 301 33.47 1.40 10.61
N GLU A 302 33.01 2.60 10.23
CA GLU A 302 33.36 3.85 10.90
C GLU A 302 32.70 3.94 12.28
N ALA A 303 33.47 4.29 13.31
CA ALA A 303 32.99 4.32 14.68
C ALA A 303 31.87 5.36 14.88
N GLY A 304 30.76 4.94 15.49
CA GLY A 304 29.57 5.76 15.73
C GLY A 304 28.67 5.95 14.51
N SER A 305 28.95 5.27 13.39
CA SER A 305 28.03 5.24 12.24
C SER A 305 26.96 4.14 12.42
N PRO A 306 25.74 4.32 11.88
CA PRO A 306 24.72 3.25 11.91
C PRO A 306 25.19 1.94 11.26
N ALA A 307 26.03 2.04 10.22
CA ALA A 307 26.60 0.87 9.54
C ALA A 307 27.57 0.06 10.43
N GLU A 308 28.16 0.68 11.46
CA GLU A 308 29.16 0.01 12.32
C GLU A 308 28.58 -1.27 12.94
N GLN A 309 27.32 -1.22 13.39
CA GLN A 309 26.66 -2.33 14.07
C GLN A 309 26.67 -3.62 13.25
N TYR A 310 26.50 -3.52 11.93
CA TYR A 310 26.38 -4.65 11.02
C TYR A 310 27.72 -5.03 10.36
N PHE A 311 28.62 -4.06 10.13
CA PHE A 311 29.85 -4.29 9.37
C PHE A 311 31.12 -4.40 10.22
N LYS A 312 31.09 -4.01 11.51
CA LYS A 312 32.25 -4.10 12.40
C LYS A 312 32.59 -5.55 12.71
N ARG A 313 33.80 -5.95 12.34
CA ARG A 313 34.40 -7.21 12.77
C ARG A 313 35.05 -7.06 14.13
N SER A 314 34.73 -7.96 15.05
CA SER A 314 35.33 -8.01 16.38
C SER A 314 35.44 -9.44 16.90
N LEU A 315 35.93 -9.63 18.13
CA LEU A 315 35.95 -10.96 18.77
C LEU A 315 34.54 -11.58 18.92
N TYR A 316 33.49 -10.75 18.93
CA TYR A 316 32.11 -11.17 19.17
C TYR A 316 31.15 -10.75 18.04
N ARG A 317 31.65 -10.33 16.87
CA ARG A 317 30.83 -9.83 15.74
C ARG A 317 31.39 -10.32 14.40
N ILE A 318 30.55 -10.95 13.59
CA ILE A 318 30.93 -11.57 12.31
C ILE A 318 31.28 -10.50 11.26
N GLY A 319 30.55 -9.38 11.24
CA GLY A 319 30.63 -8.32 10.24
C GLY A 319 29.90 -8.70 8.94
N GLY A 320 30.04 -7.92 7.86
CA GLY A 320 29.15 -8.02 6.70
C GLY A 320 29.35 -9.18 5.70
N VAL A 321 30.06 -10.26 6.04
CA VAL A 321 30.31 -11.38 5.10
C VAL A 321 29.93 -12.73 5.70
N TYR A 322 29.01 -13.44 5.06
CA TYR A 322 28.40 -14.67 5.55
C TYR A 322 28.44 -15.79 4.50
N TRP A 323 28.59 -17.04 4.95
CA TRP A 323 28.25 -18.20 4.15
C TRP A 323 26.73 -18.31 4.03
N LYS A 324 26.25 -18.44 2.80
CA LYS A 324 24.83 -18.51 2.42
C LYS A 324 24.61 -19.59 1.35
N ALA A 325 23.35 -19.92 1.09
CA ALA A 325 22.96 -20.73 -0.07
C ALA A 325 22.25 -19.85 -1.11
N LYS A 326 22.55 -20.06 -2.39
CA LYS A 326 21.98 -19.31 -3.51
C LYS A 326 21.50 -20.24 -4.61
N TYR A 327 20.38 -19.89 -5.24
CA TYR A 327 19.93 -20.52 -6.49
C TYR A 327 20.73 -19.98 -7.68
N VAL A 328 21.27 -20.90 -8.48
CA VAL A 328 22.08 -20.57 -9.67
C VAL A 328 21.55 -21.33 -10.88
N GLU A 329 21.39 -20.65 -12.02
CA GLU A 329 20.95 -21.26 -13.28
C GLU A 329 22.12 -21.92 -14.02
N TYR A 330 21.83 -23.05 -14.66
CA TYR A 330 22.75 -23.83 -15.49
C TYR A 330 22.20 -23.94 -16.91
N THR A 331 23.08 -24.20 -17.87
CA THR A 331 22.72 -24.30 -19.29
C THR A 331 21.91 -25.55 -19.61
N ASP A 332 22.14 -26.66 -18.89
CA ASP A 332 21.52 -27.96 -19.14
C ASP A 332 21.46 -28.87 -17.89
N GLU A 333 20.91 -30.08 -18.07
CA GLU A 333 20.73 -31.11 -17.04
C GLU A 333 22.05 -31.70 -16.50
N SER A 334 23.19 -31.40 -17.11
CA SER A 334 24.49 -31.89 -16.63
C SER A 334 25.00 -31.11 -15.41
N PHE A 335 24.47 -29.90 -15.18
CA PHE A 335 24.89 -28.98 -14.11
C PHE A 335 26.40 -28.71 -14.09
N ARG A 336 27.04 -28.67 -15.27
CA ARG A 336 28.49 -28.42 -15.40
C ARG A 336 28.83 -26.96 -15.69
N GLU A 337 28.03 -26.30 -16.52
CA GLU A 337 28.25 -24.91 -16.95
C GLU A 337 27.16 -24.00 -16.37
N GLU A 338 27.57 -23.09 -15.48
CA GLU A 338 26.70 -22.04 -14.95
C GLU A 338 26.35 -21.07 -16.08
N LYS A 339 25.08 -20.71 -16.20
CA LYS A 339 24.63 -19.73 -17.18
C LYS A 339 25.18 -18.36 -16.78
N GLN A 340 25.92 -17.72 -17.70
CA GLN A 340 26.45 -16.39 -17.43
C GLN A 340 25.33 -15.39 -17.25
N GLN A 341 25.35 -14.67 -16.12
CA GLN A 341 24.43 -13.56 -15.87
C GLN A 341 24.70 -12.43 -16.87
N SER A 342 23.64 -11.93 -17.49
CA SER A 342 23.74 -10.76 -18.36
C SER A 342 23.97 -9.48 -17.56
N GLU A 343 24.43 -8.42 -18.24
CA GLU A 343 24.57 -7.10 -17.62
C GLU A 343 23.26 -6.57 -17.02
N GLU A 344 22.12 -6.96 -17.60
CA GLU A 344 20.78 -6.56 -17.13
C GLU A 344 20.36 -7.31 -15.86
N GLU A 345 20.95 -8.47 -15.57
CA GLU A 345 20.63 -9.33 -14.42
C GLU A 345 21.57 -9.09 -13.23
N LYS A 346 22.56 -8.19 -13.34
CA LYS A 346 23.50 -7.88 -12.25
C LYS A 346 22.80 -7.43 -10.97
N HIS A 347 21.67 -6.74 -11.11
CA HIS A 347 20.87 -6.27 -9.97
C HIS A 347 20.24 -7.41 -9.17
N LEU A 348 20.13 -8.64 -9.69
CA LEU A 348 19.50 -9.74 -8.95
C LEU A 348 20.22 -10.07 -7.64
N GLY A 349 21.52 -9.78 -7.52
CA GLY A 349 22.24 -9.95 -6.27
C GLY A 349 22.16 -11.37 -5.72
N ILE A 350 21.64 -11.54 -4.51
CA ILE A 350 21.47 -12.85 -3.86
C ILE A 350 20.36 -13.69 -4.51
N LEU A 351 19.42 -13.07 -5.23
CA LEU A 351 18.29 -13.76 -5.83
C LEU A 351 18.71 -14.85 -6.83
N GLY A 352 17.86 -15.87 -6.91
CA GLY A 352 17.88 -16.86 -7.97
C GLY A 352 17.54 -16.30 -9.35
N PRO A 353 17.69 -17.11 -10.42
CA PRO A 353 17.29 -16.72 -11.76
C PRO A 353 15.78 -16.46 -11.89
N VAL A 354 15.40 -15.59 -12.82
CA VAL A 354 13.99 -15.26 -13.05
C VAL A 354 13.29 -16.38 -13.82
N ILE A 355 12.28 -17.00 -13.21
CA ILE A 355 11.41 -17.97 -13.89
C ILE A 355 10.25 -17.23 -14.53
N LYS A 356 10.12 -17.27 -15.86
CA LYS A 356 9.01 -16.63 -16.59
C LYS A 356 8.13 -17.65 -17.30
N ALA A 357 6.83 -17.41 -17.33
CA ALA A 357 5.88 -18.20 -18.12
C ALA A 357 4.66 -17.39 -18.58
N GLU A 358 4.02 -17.83 -19.65
CA GLU A 358 2.72 -17.32 -20.08
C GLU A 358 1.59 -18.27 -19.68
N VAL A 359 0.38 -17.74 -19.59
CA VAL A 359 -0.82 -18.56 -19.43
C VAL A 359 -0.93 -19.57 -20.59
N GLY A 360 -1.06 -20.84 -20.22
CA GLY A 360 -1.05 -22.00 -21.13
C GLY A 360 0.25 -22.79 -21.11
N ASP A 361 1.34 -22.23 -20.56
CA ASP A 361 2.65 -22.88 -20.52
C ASP A 361 2.75 -23.96 -19.43
N THR A 362 3.76 -24.83 -19.58
CA THR A 362 4.22 -25.76 -18.55
C THR A 362 5.64 -25.40 -18.15
N ILE A 363 5.89 -25.27 -16.85
CA ILE A 363 7.22 -24.98 -16.28
C ILE A 363 7.81 -26.28 -15.76
N LEU A 364 9.00 -26.64 -16.24
CA LEU A 364 9.81 -27.74 -15.74
C LEU A 364 11.06 -27.18 -15.09
N VAL A 365 11.22 -27.39 -13.78
CA VAL A 365 12.42 -26.97 -13.04
C VAL A 365 13.16 -28.22 -12.61
N THR A 366 14.26 -28.55 -13.28
CA THR A 366 15.18 -29.58 -12.80
C THR A 366 16.08 -28.92 -11.77
N PHE A 367 15.83 -29.26 -10.51
CA PHE A 367 16.58 -28.79 -9.36
C PHE A 367 17.68 -29.79 -8.99
N PHE A 368 18.90 -29.32 -8.77
CA PHE A 368 20.00 -30.12 -8.23
C PHE A 368 20.58 -29.49 -6.97
N ASN A 369 20.57 -30.23 -5.86
CA ASN A 369 21.08 -29.70 -4.61
C ASN A 369 22.60 -29.93 -4.50
N LYS A 370 23.41 -28.89 -4.70
CA LYS A 370 24.87 -28.91 -4.51
C LYS A 370 25.30 -28.38 -3.14
N ALA A 371 24.37 -27.98 -2.28
CA ALA A 371 24.65 -27.47 -0.95
C ALA A 371 24.66 -28.60 0.10
N SER A 372 25.12 -28.29 1.32
CA SER A 372 25.28 -29.28 2.40
C SER A 372 23.97 -29.68 3.10
N TRP A 373 22.91 -28.89 2.95
CA TRP A 373 21.61 -29.10 3.59
C TRP A 373 20.55 -29.54 2.59
N PRO A 374 19.54 -30.33 3.00
CA PRO A 374 18.42 -30.65 2.12
C PRO A 374 17.59 -29.39 1.84
N PHE A 375 17.27 -29.16 0.57
CA PHE A 375 16.49 -28.00 0.11
C PHE A 375 15.41 -28.44 -0.88
N SER A 376 14.47 -27.56 -1.18
CA SER A 376 13.39 -27.79 -2.15
C SER A 376 13.15 -26.55 -3.01
N ILE A 377 12.17 -26.59 -3.92
CA ILE A 377 11.65 -25.39 -4.57
C ILE A 377 10.12 -25.40 -4.49
N GLN A 378 9.57 -24.40 -3.80
CA GLN A 378 8.14 -24.14 -3.63
C GLN A 378 7.78 -22.83 -4.35
N PRO A 379 6.88 -22.87 -5.36
CA PRO A 379 6.50 -21.67 -6.10
C PRO A 379 5.25 -20.99 -5.52
N HIS A 380 5.15 -19.68 -5.77
CA HIS A 380 3.91 -18.90 -5.70
C HIS A 380 3.26 -18.77 -7.09
N GLY A 381 1.95 -18.53 -7.11
CA GLY A 381 1.20 -18.09 -8.30
C GLY A 381 1.05 -19.10 -9.44
N VAL A 382 1.43 -20.37 -9.26
CA VAL A 382 1.33 -21.43 -10.27
C VAL A 382 0.54 -22.63 -9.77
N SER A 383 -0.04 -23.40 -10.71
CA SER A 383 -0.78 -24.61 -10.36
C SER A 383 0.13 -25.83 -10.40
N TYR A 384 0.16 -26.59 -9.31
CA TYR A 384 0.91 -27.82 -9.18
C TYR A 384 0.08 -28.89 -8.48
N GLY A 385 0.29 -30.14 -8.87
CA GLY A 385 -0.27 -31.29 -8.16
C GLY A 385 0.62 -31.66 -6.97
N LYS A 386 0.07 -32.44 -6.05
CA LYS A 386 0.78 -32.86 -4.83
C LYS A 386 2.19 -33.36 -5.11
N ALA A 387 2.37 -34.26 -6.09
CA ALA A 387 3.67 -34.83 -6.51
C ALA A 387 4.82 -33.81 -6.74
N TRP A 388 4.50 -32.53 -6.96
CA TRP A 388 5.45 -31.47 -7.29
C TRP A 388 5.41 -30.32 -6.26
N GLU A 389 4.85 -30.56 -5.08
CA GLU A 389 4.87 -29.63 -3.94
C GLU A 389 6.27 -29.64 -3.28
N GLY A 390 6.76 -28.45 -2.94
CA GLY A 390 8.09 -28.26 -2.36
C GLY A 390 8.12 -28.21 -0.84
N MET A 391 6.96 -28.29 -0.18
CA MET A 391 6.83 -28.19 1.28
C MET A 391 6.31 -29.50 1.87
N TRP A 392 6.79 -29.84 3.07
CA TRP A 392 6.33 -31.01 3.82
C TRP A 392 5.32 -30.64 4.90
N TYR A 393 4.21 -31.37 4.96
CA TYR A 393 3.25 -31.40 6.06
C TYR A 393 2.48 -32.71 6.06
N HIS A 394 1.78 -33.04 7.14
CA HIS A 394 1.14 -34.35 7.32
C HIS A 394 -0.17 -34.49 6.52
N ASP A 395 -0.07 -34.64 5.20
CA ASP A 395 -1.20 -34.82 4.29
C ASP A 395 -1.53 -36.30 3.99
N GLY A 396 -0.69 -37.23 4.45
CA GLY A 396 -0.84 -38.68 4.25
C GLY A 396 -0.17 -39.22 2.98
N LEU A 397 0.57 -38.39 2.25
CA LEU A 397 1.32 -38.76 1.05
C LEU A 397 2.83 -38.67 1.31
N SER A 398 3.60 -39.64 0.79
CA SER A 398 5.07 -39.60 0.81
C SER A 398 5.60 -39.27 -0.58
N GLN A 399 6.42 -38.23 -0.70
CA GLN A 399 6.90 -37.72 -1.98
C GLN A 399 8.32 -37.16 -1.93
N ASN A 400 9.07 -37.34 -3.02
CA ASN A 400 10.51 -37.04 -3.09
C ASN A 400 10.84 -35.55 -3.32
N GLY A 401 9.88 -34.74 -3.76
CA GLY A 401 10.10 -33.33 -4.11
C GLY A 401 10.09 -32.36 -2.91
N MET A 402 9.61 -32.80 -1.75
CA MET A 402 9.48 -31.96 -0.55
C MET A 402 10.82 -31.68 0.13
N SER A 403 11.83 -32.53 -0.09
CA SER A 403 13.16 -32.41 0.51
C SER A 403 14.18 -33.12 -0.36
N VAL A 404 14.93 -32.36 -1.16
CA VAL A 404 15.95 -32.90 -2.05
C VAL A 404 17.27 -32.95 -1.30
N ALA A 405 17.73 -34.18 -1.01
CA ALA A 405 18.98 -34.41 -0.29
C ALA A 405 20.19 -33.82 -1.02
N PRO A 406 21.29 -33.51 -0.30
CA PRO A 406 22.55 -33.12 -0.93
C PRO A 406 22.97 -34.10 -2.03
N LEU A 407 23.49 -33.57 -3.13
CA LEU A 407 23.92 -34.29 -4.33
C LEU A 407 22.82 -35.11 -5.04
N HIS A 408 21.55 -34.79 -4.81
CA HIS A 408 20.42 -35.37 -5.52
C HIS A 408 19.70 -34.31 -6.37
N ASN A 409 19.00 -34.76 -7.41
CA ASN A 409 18.15 -33.91 -8.24
C ASN A 409 16.68 -34.33 -8.16
N PHE A 410 15.81 -33.38 -8.48
CA PHE A 410 14.39 -33.58 -8.64
C PHE A 410 13.86 -32.64 -9.72
N THR A 411 12.90 -33.08 -10.52
CA THR A 411 12.30 -32.21 -11.55
C THR A 411 10.88 -31.85 -11.18
N TYR A 412 10.66 -30.59 -10.82
CA TYR A 412 9.33 -30.05 -10.56
C TYR A 412 8.59 -29.79 -11.86
N ARG A 413 7.28 -30.07 -11.86
CA ARG A 413 6.38 -29.76 -12.98
C ARG A 413 5.23 -28.89 -12.50
N TRP A 414 5.22 -27.64 -12.94
CA TRP A 414 4.15 -26.69 -12.66
C TRP A 414 3.45 -26.30 -13.96
N THR A 415 2.19 -25.89 -13.84
CA THR A 415 1.33 -25.53 -14.96
C THR A 415 0.73 -24.15 -14.74
N VAL A 416 0.48 -23.44 -15.83
CA VAL A 416 -0.05 -22.07 -15.78
C VAL A 416 -1.42 -22.04 -16.49
N PRO A 417 -2.47 -22.67 -15.93
CA PRO A 417 -3.81 -22.58 -16.50
C PRO A 417 -4.37 -21.15 -16.41
N ARG A 418 -5.45 -20.87 -17.16
CA ARG A 418 -6.06 -19.52 -17.20
C ARG A 418 -6.47 -18.98 -15.83
N HIS A 419 -6.86 -19.85 -14.89
CA HIS A 419 -7.34 -19.43 -13.59
C HIS A 419 -6.23 -18.99 -12.62
N VAL A 420 -4.95 -19.30 -12.87
CA VAL A 420 -3.82 -18.78 -12.06
C VAL A 420 -3.15 -17.56 -12.71
N GLY A 421 -3.51 -17.26 -13.96
CA GLY A 421 -2.98 -16.10 -14.68
C GLY A 421 -3.58 -14.77 -14.26
N PRO A 422 -3.03 -13.65 -14.78
CA PRO A 422 -3.55 -12.31 -14.56
C PRO A 422 -5.01 -12.18 -15.00
N THR A 423 -5.82 -11.46 -14.22
CA THR A 423 -7.19 -11.11 -14.58
C THR A 423 -7.22 -9.94 -15.59
N ALA A 424 -8.42 -9.47 -15.93
CA ALA A 424 -8.60 -8.26 -16.74
C ALA A 424 -8.27 -6.95 -15.99
N SER A 425 -8.27 -6.97 -14.65
CA SER A 425 -7.89 -5.80 -13.83
C SER A 425 -6.39 -5.76 -13.54
N ASP A 426 -5.71 -6.89 -13.72
CA ASP A 426 -4.29 -7.05 -13.45
C ASP A 426 -3.41 -6.53 -14.59
N PRO A 427 -2.14 -6.20 -14.29
CA PRO A 427 -1.15 -5.93 -15.31
C PRO A 427 -0.89 -7.15 -16.22
N PRO A 428 -0.28 -6.96 -17.41
CA PRO A 428 0.01 -8.05 -18.34
C PRO A 428 0.85 -9.18 -17.76
N CYS A 429 1.68 -8.89 -16.75
CA CYS A 429 2.46 -9.87 -16.00
C CYS A 429 2.33 -9.62 -14.50
N LEU A 430 2.24 -10.70 -13.72
CA LEU A 430 2.21 -10.68 -12.26
C LEU A 430 3.53 -11.22 -11.70
N THR A 431 4.09 -10.47 -10.75
CA THR A 431 5.24 -10.88 -9.93
C THR A 431 4.83 -11.91 -8.88
N TRP A 432 5.66 -12.92 -8.72
CA TRP A 432 5.62 -13.95 -7.69
C TRP A 432 7.05 -14.27 -7.25
N MET A 433 7.19 -15.22 -6.34
CA MET A 433 8.50 -15.79 -5.99
C MET A 433 8.47 -17.32 -5.98
N TYR A 434 9.67 -17.89 -5.86
CA TYR A 434 9.87 -19.26 -5.43
C TYR A 434 10.97 -19.29 -4.36
N SER A 435 10.84 -20.19 -3.39
CA SER A 435 11.82 -20.36 -2.30
C SER A 435 11.96 -21.83 -1.92
N SER A 436 12.95 -22.18 -1.09
CA SER A 436 12.97 -23.50 -0.45
C SER A 436 12.03 -23.50 0.75
N ALA A 437 11.30 -24.59 0.93
CA ALA A 437 10.29 -24.75 1.98
C ALA A 437 10.47 -26.06 2.78
N VAL A 438 11.70 -26.59 2.85
CA VAL A 438 12.04 -27.69 3.76
C VAL A 438 11.95 -27.18 5.20
N ASN A 439 12.54 -26.01 5.44
CA ASN A 439 12.28 -25.18 6.59
C ASN A 439 12.10 -23.74 6.09
N PRO A 440 10.85 -23.26 5.90
CA PRO A 440 10.58 -22.02 5.18
C PRO A 440 11.29 -20.79 5.80
N VAL A 441 11.55 -20.81 7.10
CA VAL A 441 12.28 -19.72 7.76
C VAL A 441 13.78 -19.84 7.62
N LYS A 442 14.38 -20.99 7.97
CA LYS A 442 15.84 -21.15 7.87
C LYS A 442 16.34 -21.10 6.44
N ASP A 443 15.55 -21.64 5.51
CA ASP A 443 15.91 -21.72 4.09
C ASP A 443 15.95 -20.33 3.44
N SER A 444 14.93 -19.51 3.69
CA SER A 444 14.84 -18.13 3.19
C SER A 444 15.93 -17.24 3.80
N SER A 445 16.10 -17.27 5.13
CA SER A 445 17.19 -16.56 5.82
C SER A 445 18.58 -16.98 5.31
N SER A 446 18.74 -18.24 4.89
CA SER A 446 19.98 -18.73 4.28
C SER A 446 20.22 -18.22 2.84
N GLY A 447 19.23 -17.62 2.18
CA GLY A 447 19.36 -16.96 0.88
C GLY A 447 18.61 -17.64 -0.28
N LEU A 448 17.81 -18.68 -0.04
CA LEU A 448 17.16 -19.44 -1.10
C LEU A 448 15.80 -18.86 -1.52
N VAL A 449 15.86 -17.81 -2.34
CA VAL A 449 14.70 -17.13 -2.92
C VAL A 449 14.99 -16.69 -4.35
N GLY A 450 14.00 -16.72 -5.22
CA GLY A 450 14.10 -16.22 -6.58
C GLY A 450 12.75 -15.73 -7.12
N PRO A 451 12.77 -14.81 -8.11
CA PRO A 451 11.55 -14.24 -8.66
C PRO A 451 10.89 -15.15 -9.71
N LEU A 452 9.57 -15.13 -9.75
CA LEU A 452 8.75 -15.82 -10.73
C LEU A 452 7.78 -14.83 -11.38
N LEU A 453 7.58 -14.92 -12.69
CA LEU A 453 6.72 -14.01 -13.44
C LEU A 453 5.73 -14.78 -14.30
N ILE A 454 4.44 -14.53 -14.10
CA ILE A 454 3.35 -15.11 -14.90
C ILE A 454 2.67 -14.04 -15.75
N CYS A 455 2.68 -14.23 -17.06
CA CYS A 455 2.20 -13.27 -18.04
C CYS A 455 0.98 -13.76 -18.82
N GLN A 456 0.20 -12.81 -19.36
CA GLN A 456 -0.83 -13.08 -20.35
C GLN A 456 -0.20 -13.65 -21.65
N PRO A 457 -0.94 -14.47 -22.42
CA PRO A 457 -0.42 -15.07 -23.65
C PRO A 457 0.05 -14.03 -24.67
N GLY A 458 1.23 -14.23 -25.25
CA GLY A 458 1.82 -13.35 -26.26
C GLY A 458 2.48 -12.07 -25.74
N THR A 459 2.62 -11.92 -24.42
CA THR A 459 3.27 -10.76 -23.77
C THR A 459 4.80 -10.88 -23.78
N LEU A 460 5.33 -12.10 -23.72
CA LEU A 460 6.76 -12.40 -23.81
C LEU A 460 7.18 -12.55 -25.28
N ASP A 461 8.39 -12.07 -25.58
CA ASP A 461 9.06 -12.34 -26.85
C ASP A 461 9.77 -13.71 -26.86
N ASP A 462 10.45 -14.04 -27.97
CA ASP A 462 11.14 -15.32 -28.09
C ASP A 462 12.38 -15.45 -27.18
N ASN A 463 12.85 -14.35 -26.58
CA ASN A 463 13.92 -14.30 -25.59
C ASN A 463 13.39 -14.20 -24.14
N ASN A 464 12.08 -14.38 -23.93
CA ASN A 464 11.40 -14.26 -22.63
C ASN A 464 11.48 -12.85 -22.01
N LYS A 465 11.61 -11.80 -22.83
CA LYS A 465 11.48 -10.41 -22.37
C LYS A 465 10.05 -9.92 -22.57
N GLN A 466 9.60 -9.03 -21.70
CA GLN A 466 8.28 -8.40 -21.85
C GLN A 466 8.26 -7.45 -23.05
N LYS A 467 7.29 -7.63 -23.95
CA LYS A 467 7.11 -6.76 -25.12
C LYS A 467 6.69 -5.35 -24.68
N GLY A 468 7.41 -4.34 -25.18
CA GLY A 468 7.09 -2.94 -24.91
C GLY A 468 7.59 -2.41 -23.56
N ILE A 469 8.36 -3.22 -22.83
CA ILE A 469 9.13 -2.81 -21.65
C ILE A 469 10.60 -2.72 -22.07
N ASP A 470 11.24 -1.60 -21.75
CA ASP A 470 12.64 -1.34 -22.09
C ASP A 470 13.59 -1.95 -21.02
N ARG A 471 13.18 -1.92 -19.74
CA ARG A 471 13.92 -2.49 -18.59
C ARG A 471 12.99 -3.21 -17.60
N GLU A 472 13.45 -4.35 -17.09
CA GLU A 472 12.79 -5.11 -16.03
C GLU A 472 13.75 -5.21 -14.83
N PHE A 473 13.30 -4.83 -13.64
CA PHE A 473 14.07 -4.93 -12.40
C PHE A 473 13.31 -5.76 -11.37
N TYR A 474 14.02 -6.60 -10.62
CA TYR A 474 13.48 -7.45 -9.56
C TYR A 474 14.14 -7.10 -8.24
N LEU A 475 13.36 -6.72 -7.25
CA LEU A 475 13.86 -6.24 -5.95
C LEU A 475 13.16 -6.94 -4.80
N LEU A 476 13.94 -7.65 -4.01
CA LEU A 476 13.54 -8.24 -2.75
C LEU A 476 13.94 -7.32 -1.60
N PHE A 477 12.93 -6.88 -0.86
CA PHE A 477 13.07 -6.19 0.42
C PHE A 477 12.92 -7.24 1.53
N SER A 478 13.97 -7.39 2.34
CA SER A 478 13.98 -8.36 3.43
C SER A 478 15.04 -8.01 4.47
N VAL A 479 14.71 -8.21 5.74
CA VAL A 479 15.68 -8.28 6.83
C VAL A 479 16.24 -9.70 6.89
N PHE A 480 17.40 -9.91 6.29
CA PHE A 480 18.07 -11.22 6.32
C PHE A 480 18.59 -11.51 7.71
N ASP A 481 17.82 -12.25 8.50
CA ASP A 481 18.23 -12.69 9.82
C ASP A 481 19.18 -13.89 9.73
N GLU A 482 20.49 -13.61 9.78
CA GLU A 482 21.52 -14.64 9.75
C GLU A 482 21.54 -15.49 11.03
N ASN A 483 20.86 -15.06 12.11
CA ASN A 483 20.70 -15.87 13.33
C ASN A 483 19.83 -17.11 13.07
N LEU A 484 18.94 -17.05 12.08
CA LEU A 484 18.07 -18.14 11.67
C LEU A 484 18.66 -18.99 10.53
N SER A 485 19.81 -18.59 9.97
CA SER A 485 20.46 -19.33 8.88
C SER A 485 20.95 -20.72 9.31
N TRP A 486 20.88 -21.70 8.40
CA TRP A 486 21.55 -23.00 8.53
C TRP A 486 23.08 -22.87 8.70
N TYR A 487 23.65 -21.75 8.24
CA TYR A 487 25.09 -21.53 8.23
C TYR A 487 25.60 -20.70 9.41
N LEU A 488 24.75 -20.30 10.36
CA LEU A 488 25.17 -19.49 11.52
C LEU A 488 26.37 -20.12 12.26
N ASN A 489 26.28 -21.40 12.61
CA ASN A 489 27.35 -22.09 13.35
C ASN A 489 28.65 -22.17 12.53
N ALA A 490 28.53 -22.40 11.21
CA ALA A 490 29.68 -22.39 10.31
C ALA A 490 30.32 -20.99 10.24
N ASN A 491 29.51 -19.92 10.19
CA ASN A 491 29.96 -18.54 10.20
C ASN A 491 30.66 -18.17 11.51
N ILE A 492 30.09 -18.52 12.66
CA ILE A 492 30.71 -18.29 13.98
C ILE A 492 32.08 -19.00 14.07
N LYS A 493 32.14 -20.29 13.70
CA LYS A 493 33.39 -21.06 13.75
C LYS A 493 34.45 -20.52 12.79
N TYR A 494 34.04 -20.16 11.57
CA TYR A 494 34.96 -19.68 10.55
C TYR A 494 35.52 -18.28 10.87
N TYR A 495 34.65 -17.34 11.25
CA TYR A 495 35.03 -15.94 11.46
C TYR A 495 35.45 -15.61 12.90
N LEU A 496 34.76 -16.14 13.92
CA LEU A 496 35.03 -15.84 15.33
C LEU A 496 35.93 -16.87 16.02
N ARG A 497 36.01 -18.10 15.49
CA ARG A 497 36.73 -19.24 16.13
C ARG A 497 36.21 -19.56 17.54
N MET A 498 34.91 -19.35 17.75
CA MET A 498 34.21 -19.58 19.02
C MET A 498 33.11 -20.64 18.86
N GLU A 499 32.57 -21.08 19.99
CA GLU A 499 31.35 -21.90 20.02
C GLU A 499 30.10 -21.02 20.11
N GLU A 500 29.01 -21.50 19.51
CA GLU A 500 27.74 -20.78 19.35
C GLU A 500 27.12 -20.30 20.67
N THR A 501 27.16 -21.14 21.71
CA THR A 501 26.58 -20.85 23.03
C THR A 501 27.24 -19.68 23.75
N SER A 502 28.45 -19.31 23.35
CA SER A 502 29.22 -18.23 24.01
C SER A 502 28.80 -16.83 23.55
N VAL A 503 28.07 -16.70 22.45
CA VAL A 503 27.77 -15.41 21.81
C VAL A 503 26.26 -15.15 21.66
N LYS A 504 25.43 -16.21 21.59
CA LYS A 504 23.97 -16.08 21.39
C LYS A 504 23.19 -15.33 22.47
N LYS A 505 23.75 -15.17 23.68
CA LYS A 505 23.10 -14.46 24.78
C LYS A 505 23.28 -12.94 24.73
N ASP A 506 24.11 -12.44 23.82
CA ASP A 506 24.33 -11.00 23.63
C ASP A 506 23.36 -10.48 22.57
N ASP A 507 22.42 -9.62 22.96
CA ASP A 507 21.43 -9.07 22.02
C ASP A 507 22.09 -8.19 20.96
N GLY A 508 23.22 -7.55 21.30
CA GLY A 508 24.01 -6.84 20.32
C GLY A 508 24.61 -7.76 19.24
N PHE A 509 24.81 -9.05 19.53
CA PHE A 509 25.23 -10.03 18.52
C PHE A 509 24.07 -10.40 17.60
N LYS A 510 22.89 -10.67 18.17
CA LYS A 510 21.69 -10.97 17.38
C LYS A 510 21.39 -9.83 16.41
N GLU A 511 21.35 -8.61 16.92
CA GLU A 511 21.03 -7.43 16.10
C GLU A 511 22.10 -7.19 15.02
N SER A 512 23.39 -7.40 15.31
CA SER A 512 24.45 -7.26 14.30
C SER A 512 24.33 -8.20 13.10
N ASN A 513 23.53 -9.26 13.21
CA ASN A 513 23.31 -10.29 12.19
C ASN A 513 21.97 -10.12 11.46
N ARG A 514 21.17 -9.09 11.78
CA ARG A 514 19.92 -8.75 11.06
C ARG A 514 20.24 -7.78 9.93
N MET A 515 20.43 -8.32 8.73
CA MET A 515 20.94 -7.56 7.58
C MET A 515 19.79 -6.96 6.75
N HIS A 516 19.51 -5.67 6.96
CA HIS A 516 18.43 -4.91 6.31
C HIS A 516 18.77 -4.57 4.86
N ALA A 517 18.42 -5.46 3.92
CA ALA A 517 18.99 -5.44 2.57
C ALA A 517 17.96 -5.41 1.43
N ILE A 518 18.37 -4.83 0.30
CA ILE A 518 17.68 -4.96 -0.99
C ILE A 518 18.51 -5.88 -1.89
N ASN A 519 17.94 -7.01 -2.31
CA ASN A 519 18.65 -8.06 -3.06
C ASN A 519 19.94 -8.56 -2.39
N GLY A 520 20.02 -8.46 -1.06
CA GLY A 520 21.20 -8.83 -0.29
C GLY A 520 22.30 -7.76 -0.23
N PHE A 521 22.05 -6.53 -0.69
CA PHE A 521 22.97 -5.41 -0.53
C PHE A 521 22.42 -4.35 0.42
N MET A 522 23.34 -3.60 1.04
CA MET A 522 23.02 -2.53 1.99
C MET A 522 23.81 -1.26 1.65
N PHE A 523 23.31 -0.11 2.11
CA PHE A 523 24.02 1.18 2.08
C PHE A 523 24.50 1.62 0.68
N GLY A 524 23.70 1.37 -0.36
CA GLY A 524 23.99 1.81 -1.72
C GLY A 524 24.85 0.85 -2.54
N ASN A 525 25.09 -0.38 -2.09
CA ASN A 525 26.01 -1.31 -2.74
C ASN A 525 25.39 -2.14 -3.89
N LEU A 526 24.09 -2.06 -4.14
CA LEU A 526 23.39 -2.80 -5.20
C LEU A 526 23.78 -2.30 -6.61
N PRO A 527 24.42 -3.13 -7.45
CA PRO A 527 24.81 -2.72 -8.80
C PRO A 527 23.68 -2.91 -9.84
N GLY A 528 23.80 -2.25 -10.99
CA GLY A 528 23.06 -2.60 -12.20
C GLY A 528 21.63 -2.04 -12.30
N LEU A 529 21.29 -1.02 -11.51
CA LEU A 529 20.03 -0.27 -11.61
C LEU A 529 20.17 0.93 -12.58
N ASP A 530 20.63 0.66 -13.80
CA ASP A 530 20.88 1.67 -14.83
C ASP A 530 19.78 1.69 -15.89
N MET A 531 19.20 2.86 -16.14
CA MET A 531 18.15 3.07 -17.14
C MET A 531 18.32 4.39 -17.89
N CYS A 532 17.57 4.55 -18.98
CA CYS A 532 17.59 5.77 -19.78
C CYS A 532 16.35 6.63 -19.54
N ASP A 533 16.52 7.95 -19.65
CA ASP A 533 15.43 8.92 -19.65
C ASP A 533 14.36 8.56 -20.69
N GLY A 534 13.12 8.41 -20.23
CA GLY A 534 11.96 8.01 -21.03
C GLY A 534 11.78 6.51 -21.27
N ASP A 535 12.66 5.63 -20.76
CA ASP A 535 12.48 4.17 -20.82
C ASP A 535 11.16 3.75 -20.17
N LYS A 536 10.53 2.69 -20.67
CA LYS A 536 9.44 2.03 -19.97
C LYS A 536 10.02 0.97 -19.05
N VAL A 537 9.89 1.18 -17.74
CA VAL A 537 10.50 0.33 -16.72
C VAL A 537 9.42 -0.44 -15.97
N SER A 538 9.59 -1.75 -15.85
CA SER A 538 8.77 -2.63 -15.02
C SER A 538 9.57 -3.03 -13.77
N TRP A 539 9.05 -2.66 -12.60
CA TRP A 539 9.59 -3.01 -11.30
C TRP A 539 8.78 -4.16 -10.70
N HIS A 540 9.47 -5.25 -10.37
CA HIS A 540 8.93 -6.44 -9.75
C HIS A 540 9.44 -6.51 -8.31
N LEU A 541 8.57 -6.20 -7.36
CA LEU A 541 8.95 -6.02 -5.96
C LEU A 541 8.46 -7.21 -5.14
N LEU A 542 9.30 -7.70 -4.24
CA LEU A 542 9.06 -8.88 -3.42
C LEU A 542 9.33 -8.55 -1.94
N GLY A 543 8.45 -8.99 -1.04
CA GLY A 543 8.66 -8.94 0.41
C GLY A 543 8.84 -10.32 1.03
N LEU A 544 9.70 -10.46 2.04
CA LEU A 544 10.00 -11.72 2.72
C LEU A 544 10.53 -11.47 4.13
N GLY A 545 10.12 -12.25 5.12
CA GLY A 545 10.71 -12.28 6.45
C GLY A 545 9.71 -12.41 7.60
N SER A 546 9.89 -11.65 8.69
CA SER A 546 9.04 -11.69 9.90
C SER A 546 8.07 -10.50 9.96
N GLU A 547 7.40 -10.30 11.08
CA GLU A 547 6.56 -9.14 11.41
C GLU A 547 7.33 -7.82 11.34
N ALA A 548 8.65 -7.84 11.52
CA ALA A 548 9.54 -6.70 11.25
C ALA A 548 9.55 -6.28 9.77
N ASP A 549 9.23 -7.17 8.83
CA ASP A 549 9.30 -6.91 7.40
C ASP A 549 8.08 -6.16 6.85
N VAL A 550 7.79 -4.99 7.44
CA VAL A 550 6.85 -3.99 6.95
C VAL A 550 7.62 -2.97 6.11
N HIS A 551 7.60 -3.13 4.79
CA HIS A 551 8.41 -2.31 3.87
C HIS A 551 7.56 -1.33 3.07
N GLY A 552 7.93 -0.06 3.05
CA GLY A 552 7.43 0.92 2.09
C GLY A 552 8.49 1.23 1.03
N ALA A 553 8.51 0.53 -0.11
CA ALA A 553 9.53 0.69 -1.15
C ALA A 553 9.32 2.00 -1.93
N VAL A 554 10.09 3.05 -1.63
CA VAL A 554 9.97 4.39 -2.22
C VAL A 554 11.04 4.65 -3.28
N PHE A 555 10.63 5.33 -4.36
CA PHE A 555 11.52 5.74 -5.45
C PHE A 555 11.70 7.25 -5.44
N GLN A 556 12.86 7.72 -5.00
CA GLN A 556 13.14 9.15 -4.91
C GLN A 556 13.03 9.81 -6.30
N GLY A 557 12.35 10.95 -6.38
CA GLY A 557 12.31 11.80 -7.56
C GLY A 557 11.41 11.33 -8.73
N ASN A 558 10.95 10.09 -8.73
CA ASN A 558 10.06 9.52 -9.74
C ASN A 558 8.80 8.91 -9.08
N THR A 559 7.74 8.70 -9.85
CA THR A 559 6.51 8.07 -9.34
C THR A 559 6.22 6.75 -10.04
N LEU A 560 5.51 5.88 -9.33
CA LEU A 560 5.07 4.58 -9.80
C LEU A 560 3.62 4.64 -10.29
N GLN A 561 3.30 3.74 -11.22
CA GLN A 561 1.93 3.43 -11.59
C GLN A 561 1.64 1.97 -11.26
N MET A 562 0.63 1.74 -10.43
CA MET A 562 0.21 0.41 -9.97
C MET A 562 -1.32 0.31 -10.12
N ASN A 563 -1.80 -0.67 -10.88
CA ASN A 563 -3.23 -0.88 -11.16
C ASN A 563 -3.96 0.39 -11.63
N GLY A 564 -3.26 1.25 -12.40
CA GLY A 564 -3.78 2.53 -12.89
C GLY A 564 -3.80 3.67 -11.86
N MET A 565 -3.41 3.43 -10.61
CA MET A 565 -3.23 4.46 -9.58
C MET A 565 -1.80 5.01 -9.60
N ARG A 566 -1.66 6.26 -9.17
CA ARG A 566 -0.38 6.91 -8.94
C ARG A 566 0.05 6.69 -7.49
N ARG A 567 1.26 6.19 -7.32
CA ARG A 567 1.92 5.95 -6.03
C ARG A 567 3.37 6.41 -6.10
N ASP A 568 3.99 6.56 -4.95
CA ASP A 568 5.42 6.82 -4.76
C ASP A 568 6.11 5.69 -3.99
N SER A 569 5.34 4.96 -3.18
CA SER A 569 5.72 3.76 -2.46
C SER A 569 4.98 2.52 -2.97
N ALA A 570 5.57 1.35 -2.73
CA ALA A 570 4.88 0.06 -2.78
C ALA A 570 5.07 -0.66 -1.45
N ASN A 571 3.96 -0.98 -0.78
CA ASN A 571 4.00 -1.69 0.49
C ASN A 571 4.25 -3.17 0.26
N LEU A 572 5.20 -3.75 1.00
CA LEU A 572 5.57 -5.16 0.92
C LEU A 572 5.66 -5.75 2.33
N PHE A 573 5.09 -6.94 2.47
CA PHE A 573 5.08 -7.81 3.65
C PHE A 573 5.61 -9.20 3.25
N PRO A 574 5.86 -10.12 4.21
CA PRO A 574 6.35 -11.46 3.90
C PRO A 574 5.47 -12.20 2.88
N HIS A 575 6.07 -12.66 1.77
CA HIS A 575 5.40 -13.35 0.66
C HIS A 575 4.34 -12.51 -0.07
N THR A 576 4.50 -11.18 -0.08
CA THR A 576 3.69 -10.30 -0.93
C THR A 576 4.50 -9.75 -2.09
N PHE A 577 3.80 -9.42 -3.18
CA PHE A 577 4.42 -9.07 -4.44
C PHE A 577 3.72 -7.87 -5.07
N ALA A 578 4.50 -7.02 -5.72
CA ALA A 578 4.00 -5.91 -6.50
C ALA A 578 4.60 -5.87 -7.90
N THR A 579 3.81 -5.42 -8.86
CA THR A 579 4.26 -5.04 -10.20
C THR A 579 3.96 -3.56 -10.40
N ALA A 580 5.00 -2.75 -10.57
CA ALA A 580 4.89 -1.31 -10.72
C ALA A 580 5.54 -0.85 -12.02
N PHE A 581 4.93 0.14 -12.67
CA PHE A 581 5.47 0.72 -13.89
C PHE A 581 6.00 2.12 -13.62
N MET A 582 7.15 2.43 -14.21
CA MET A 582 7.76 3.75 -14.14
C MET A 582 8.20 4.17 -15.55
N GLN A 583 8.07 5.47 -15.83
CA GLN A 583 8.74 6.10 -16.95
C GLN A 583 9.55 7.28 -16.40
N PRO A 584 10.87 7.12 -16.20
CA PRO A 584 11.69 8.16 -15.60
C PRO A 584 11.75 9.36 -16.55
N ASP A 585 11.65 10.55 -15.98
CA ASP A 585 11.54 11.80 -16.73
C ASP A 585 12.49 12.90 -16.26
N ASN A 586 13.43 12.52 -15.38
CA ASN A 586 14.47 13.35 -14.84
C ASN A 586 15.77 12.55 -14.81
N SER A 587 16.85 13.14 -15.33
CA SER A 587 18.17 12.49 -15.37
C SER A 587 18.95 12.79 -14.09
N GLY A 588 19.57 11.77 -13.51
CA GLY A 588 20.34 11.90 -12.27
C GLY A 588 20.54 10.56 -11.60
N THR A 589 21.19 10.61 -10.43
CA THR A 589 21.24 9.49 -9.49
C THR A 589 20.19 9.73 -8.42
N PHE A 590 19.40 8.71 -8.14
CA PHE A 590 18.29 8.75 -7.20
C PHE A 590 18.37 7.56 -6.27
N GLU A 591 17.78 7.69 -5.08
CA GLU A 591 17.70 6.58 -4.14
C GLU A 591 16.41 5.78 -4.32
N ILE A 592 16.51 4.47 -4.11
CA ILE A 592 15.40 3.57 -3.82
C ILE A 592 15.60 3.05 -2.41
N TYR A 593 14.62 3.20 -1.54
CA TYR A 593 14.80 2.90 -0.12
C TYR A 593 13.51 2.43 0.54
N CYS A 594 13.63 1.83 1.71
CA CYS A 594 12.49 1.51 2.56
C CYS A 594 12.09 2.73 3.41
N GLN A 595 10.83 3.14 3.34
CA GLN A 595 10.31 4.30 4.07
C GLN A 595 10.19 4.09 5.58
N THR A 596 10.18 2.82 6.02
CA THR A 596 10.28 2.41 7.42
C THR A 596 11.62 2.90 7.98
N SER A 597 11.57 3.75 9.00
CA SER A 597 12.67 4.65 9.37
C SER A 597 13.92 3.91 9.86
N ASN A 598 13.72 2.86 10.65
CA ASN A 598 14.80 2.01 11.14
C ASN A 598 15.41 1.17 10.00
N HIS A 599 14.63 0.58 9.09
CA HIS A 599 15.14 -0.08 7.88
C HIS A 599 16.03 0.85 7.05
N TYR A 600 15.59 2.11 6.86
CA TYR A 600 16.37 3.14 6.17
C TYR A 600 17.71 3.42 6.87
N GLN A 601 17.68 3.65 8.19
CA GLN A 601 18.88 3.92 9.00
C GLN A 601 19.85 2.74 9.02
N TYR A 602 19.31 1.52 9.05
CA TYR A 602 20.07 0.26 9.13
C TYR A 602 20.59 -0.24 7.79
N GLY A 603 20.26 0.43 6.69
CA GLY A 603 20.95 0.26 5.41
C GLY A 603 20.10 -0.21 4.23
N MET A 604 18.78 -0.33 4.39
CA MET A 604 17.86 -0.73 3.33
C MET A 604 17.58 0.42 2.35
N ARG A 605 18.63 0.82 1.63
CA ARG A 605 18.61 1.88 0.62
C ARG A 605 19.69 1.65 -0.42
N GLU A 606 19.32 1.89 -1.66
CA GLU A 606 20.12 1.65 -2.86
C GLU A 606 20.01 2.82 -3.84
N GLN A 607 20.86 2.83 -4.88
CA GLN A 607 20.88 3.91 -5.87
C GLN A 607 20.50 3.38 -7.25
N TYR A 608 19.72 4.16 -8.00
CA TYR A 608 19.45 3.93 -9.42
C TYR A 608 19.83 5.14 -10.26
N VAL A 609 20.26 4.90 -11.49
CA VAL A 609 20.84 5.93 -12.36
C VAL A 609 19.99 6.08 -13.62
N VAL A 610 19.54 7.32 -13.88
CA VAL A 610 18.81 7.69 -15.10
C VAL A 610 19.71 8.53 -16.00
N SER A 611 20.15 7.93 -17.11
CA SER A 611 21.07 8.55 -18.08
C SER A 611 20.37 9.09 -19.32
N LYS A 612 20.93 10.12 -19.95
CA LYS A 612 20.46 10.63 -21.26
C LYS A 612 21.04 9.81 -22.40
N CYS A 613 20.30 8.80 -22.86
CA CYS A 613 20.80 7.83 -23.86
C CYS A 613 20.48 8.17 -25.33
N GLY A 614 19.92 9.34 -25.62
CA GLY A 614 19.73 9.85 -27.00
C GLY A 614 18.72 9.10 -27.88
N LYS A 615 17.84 8.26 -27.32
CA LYS A 615 16.96 7.36 -28.08
C LYS A 615 15.58 7.93 -28.47
N ARG A 616 15.19 9.12 -28.02
CA ARG A 616 13.90 9.75 -28.37
C ARG A 616 14.06 11.28 -28.51
N ASP A 617 13.25 11.89 -29.38
CA ASP A 617 13.12 13.35 -29.44
C ASP A 617 12.85 13.87 -28.03
N PRO A 618 13.51 14.96 -27.59
CA PRO A 618 13.27 15.53 -26.28
C PRO A 618 11.77 15.78 -26.12
N ALA A 619 11.19 15.27 -25.02
CA ALA A 619 9.79 15.49 -24.71
C ALA A 619 9.46 16.99 -24.88
N PRO A 620 8.33 17.35 -25.50
CA PRO A 620 8.00 18.74 -25.78
C PRO A 620 8.13 19.56 -24.50
N SER A 621 8.74 20.74 -24.59
CA SER A 621 8.95 21.64 -23.45
C SER A 621 7.66 21.77 -22.64
N ARG A 622 7.70 21.29 -21.39
CA ARG A 622 6.52 21.26 -20.52
C ARG A 622 6.00 22.67 -20.35
N ARG A 623 4.80 22.94 -20.85
CA ARG A 623 4.15 24.26 -20.70
C ARG A 623 3.43 24.30 -19.37
N TYR A 624 4.11 24.80 -18.35
CA TYR A 624 3.49 25.12 -17.07
C TYR A 624 2.60 26.36 -17.22
N THR A 625 1.38 26.30 -16.69
CA THR A 625 0.36 27.34 -16.88
C THR A 625 0.24 28.33 -15.74
N GLY A 626 0.83 28.04 -14.59
CA GLY A 626 0.75 28.88 -13.40
C GLY A 626 1.87 28.58 -12.41
N VAL A 627 2.16 29.57 -11.57
CA VAL A 627 3.10 29.46 -10.45
C VAL A 627 2.34 29.79 -9.17
N ARG A 628 2.43 28.92 -8.17
CA ARG A 628 1.92 29.15 -6.81
C ARG A 628 3.10 29.33 -5.88
N THR A 629 3.03 30.31 -4.99
CA THR A 629 4.09 30.58 -4.02
C THR A 629 3.55 30.39 -2.60
N TYR A 630 4.27 29.59 -1.81
CA TYR A 630 4.01 29.38 -0.39
C TYR A 630 5.19 29.91 0.43
N TYR A 631 4.91 30.55 1.55
CA TYR A 631 5.92 31.06 2.48
C TYR A 631 5.87 30.21 3.75
N LEU A 632 6.88 29.38 3.96
CA LEU A 632 6.97 28.44 5.07
C LEU A 632 8.13 28.79 5.99
N ALA A 633 7.98 28.57 7.29
CA ALA A 633 9.09 28.59 8.22
C ALA A 633 9.11 27.33 9.08
N ALA A 634 10.31 26.87 9.43
CA ALA A 634 10.50 25.89 10.51
C ALA A 634 10.64 26.66 11.83
N GLU A 635 9.73 26.39 12.77
CA GLU A 635 9.69 27.05 14.08
C GLU A 635 9.83 26.04 15.21
N GLU A 636 10.62 26.38 16.22
CA GLU A 636 10.71 25.61 17.45
C GLU A 636 9.57 26.00 18.40
N VAL A 637 8.81 25.01 18.85
CA VAL A 637 7.64 25.18 19.73
C VAL A 637 7.69 24.17 20.86
N VAL A 638 7.04 24.51 21.99
CA VAL A 638 6.70 23.51 23.00
C VAL A 638 5.38 22.86 22.57
N TRP A 639 5.44 21.56 22.32
CA TRP A 639 4.31 20.74 21.93
C TRP A 639 3.86 19.89 23.12
N ASP A 640 2.56 19.90 23.40
CA ASP A 640 1.95 19.10 24.47
C ASP A 640 1.06 18.03 23.83
N TYR A 641 1.43 16.75 23.88
CA TYR A 641 0.66 15.69 23.23
C TYR A 641 -0.75 15.50 23.82
N ALA A 642 -0.93 15.79 25.11
CA ALA A 642 -2.17 15.58 25.84
C ALA A 642 -2.45 16.73 26.84
N PRO A 643 -2.82 17.94 26.35
CA PRO A 643 -3.06 19.09 27.22
C PRO A 643 -4.27 18.90 28.16
N ASP A 644 -5.27 18.11 27.76
CA ASP A 644 -6.39 17.69 28.61
C ASP A 644 -6.41 16.17 28.80
N ARG A 645 -6.30 15.72 30.05
CA ARG A 645 -6.38 14.31 30.48
C ARG A 645 -7.80 13.90 30.92
N SER A 646 -8.80 14.78 30.77
CA SER A 646 -10.16 14.50 31.23
C SER A 646 -10.85 13.35 30.48
N TRP A 647 -10.54 13.19 29.19
CA TRP A 647 -11.01 12.07 28.36
C TRP A 647 -10.35 10.75 28.78
N GLU A 648 -9.01 10.73 28.85
CA GLU A 648 -8.22 9.59 29.30
C GLU A 648 -8.69 9.07 30.67
N ARG A 649 -8.82 9.96 31.67
CA ARG A 649 -9.28 9.58 33.01
C ARG A 649 -10.75 9.15 33.09
N GLU A 650 -11.57 9.49 32.11
CA GLU A 650 -12.96 9.03 32.06
C GLU A 650 -13.07 7.64 31.43
N ARG A 651 -12.22 7.36 30.44
CA ARG A 651 -12.26 6.14 29.63
C ARG A 651 -11.38 5.01 30.17
N HIS A 652 -10.21 5.35 30.69
CA HIS A 652 -9.14 4.39 31.02
C HIS A 652 -8.88 4.23 32.52
N ASN A 653 -9.54 5.01 33.39
CA ASN A 653 -9.35 4.98 34.85
C ASN A 653 -10.13 3.85 35.55
N HIS A 654 -10.05 2.63 35.01
CA HIS A 654 -10.73 1.45 35.55
C HIS A 654 -9.83 0.56 36.44
N SER A 655 -8.53 0.87 36.57
CA SER A 655 -7.51 0.17 37.41
C SER A 655 -6.63 1.16 38.19
N GLU A 656 -5.89 0.68 39.20
CA GLU A 656 -4.91 1.48 39.97
C GLU A 656 -3.67 1.89 39.16
N GLU A 657 -3.45 1.28 37.99
CA GLU A 657 -2.38 1.62 37.03
C GLU A 657 -3.02 1.88 35.65
N SER A 658 -3.05 3.14 35.20
CA SER A 658 -3.53 3.54 33.88
C SER A 658 -2.40 3.37 32.86
N TYR A 659 -2.65 2.68 31.74
CA TYR A 659 -1.66 2.53 30.65
C TYR A 659 -1.11 3.88 30.16
N ALA A 660 -1.95 4.92 30.22
CA ALA A 660 -1.56 6.28 29.85
C ALA A 660 -0.46 6.88 30.73
N ASP A 661 -0.26 6.38 31.96
CA ASP A 661 0.81 6.87 32.82
C ASP A 661 2.19 6.46 32.33
N VAL A 662 2.31 5.42 31.49
CA VAL A 662 3.57 5.08 30.80
C VAL A 662 4.08 6.27 29.97
N PHE A 663 3.19 6.93 29.23
CA PHE A 663 3.53 8.02 28.29
C PHE A 663 3.32 9.43 28.86
N LEU A 664 2.37 9.61 29.78
CA LEU A 664 1.95 10.92 30.27
C LEU A 664 2.43 11.24 31.69
N SER A 665 3.01 10.28 32.41
CA SER A 665 3.61 10.53 33.72
C SER A 665 4.92 11.31 33.58
N ASN A 666 5.14 12.23 34.51
CA ASN A 666 6.40 12.97 34.64
C ASN A 666 7.11 12.65 35.96
N GLU A 667 6.82 11.48 36.53
CA GLU A 667 7.44 10.96 37.74
C GLU A 667 8.57 10.00 37.40
N ASN A 668 9.42 9.67 38.38
CA ASN A 668 10.50 8.68 38.24
C ASN A 668 11.49 8.93 37.07
N GLY A 669 11.67 10.19 36.66
CA GLY A 669 12.60 10.55 35.58
C GLY A 669 11.97 10.58 34.18
N LEU A 670 10.68 10.25 34.02
CA LEU A 670 9.96 10.34 32.75
C LEU A 670 9.63 11.80 32.38
N LEU A 671 9.45 12.08 31.08
CA LEU A 671 9.26 13.44 30.55
C LEU A 671 7.80 13.91 30.56
N GLY A 672 6.85 12.97 30.47
CA GLY A 672 5.42 13.24 30.36
C GLY A 672 5.02 13.74 28.97
N SER A 673 4.03 14.63 28.88
CA SER A 673 3.39 14.99 27.60
C SER A 673 4.02 16.14 26.82
N ARG A 674 5.02 16.86 27.38
CA ARG A 674 5.53 18.12 26.82
C ARG A 674 6.94 17.99 26.28
N TYR A 675 7.11 18.38 25.02
CA TYR A 675 8.38 18.29 24.30
C TYR A 675 8.63 19.54 23.48
N LYS A 676 9.89 19.96 23.38
CA LYS A 676 10.35 20.91 22.38
C LYS A 676 10.43 20.19 21.02
N LYS A 677 9.83 20.82 20.00
CA LYS A 677 9.68 20.26 18.64
C LYS A 677 9.92 21.34 17.58
N ALA A 678 10.25 20.94 16.36
CA ALA A 678 10.31 21.83 15.19
C ALA A 678 9.14 21.55 14.25
N VAL A 679 8.41 22.58 13.82
CA VAL A 679 7.19 22.42 13.02
C VAL A 679 7.14 23.41 11.86
N TYR A 680 6.52 23.01 10.74
CA TYR A 680 6.27 23.93 9.63
C TYR A 680 5.08 24.86 9.91
N ARG A 681 5.26 26.15 9.66
CA ARG A 681 4.20 27.18 9.75
C ARG A 681 4.14 28.05 8.50
N GLU A 682 2.94 28.44 8.10
CA GLU A 682 2.71 29.27 6.91
C GLU A 682 2.71 30.77 7.28
N TYR A 683 3.25 31.59 6.39
CA TYR A 683 3.29 33.04 6.49
C TYR A 683 2.56 33.69 5.31
N MET A 684 2.10 34.93 5.52
CA MET A 684 1.35 35.67 4.49
C MET A 684 2.22 36.07 3.29
N ASP A 685 3.51 36.35 3.54
CA ASP A 685 4.46 36.81 2.53
C ASP A 685 5.93 36.51 2.93
N GLY A 686 6.86 36.85 2.04
CA GLY A 686 8.29 36.61 2.21
C GLY A 686 8.98 37.52 3.24
N THR A 687 8.26 38.39 3.94
CA THR A 687 8.83 39.14 5.08
C THR A 687 8.92 38.30 6.34
N PHE A 688 8.14 37.20 6.43
CA PHE A 688 8.05 36.32 7.59
C PHE A 688 7.72 37.05 8.91
N GLN A 689 6.94 38.13 8.84
CA GLN A 689 6.52 38.90 10.02
C GLN A 689 5.12 38.52 10.51
N THR A 690 4.21 38.16 9.61
CA THR A 690 2.82 37.85 9.93
C THR A 690 2.52 36.37 9.66
N PRO A 691 2.38 35.55 10.71
CA PRO A 691 1.96 34.16 10.56
C PRO A 691 0.55 34.11 9.97
N LYS A 692 0.30 33.16 9.07
CA LYS A 692 -1.04 32.92 8.54
C LYS A 692 -1.83 32.11 9.56
N ALA A 693 -2.82 32.74 10.17
CA ALA A 693 -3.67 32.05 11.15
C ALA A 693 -4.38 30.86 10.50
N ARG A 694 -4.32 29.71 11.17
CA ARG A 694 -5.14 28.54 10.81
C ARG A 694 -6.62 28.90 10.97
N LYS A 695 -7.43 28.55 9.97
CA LYS A 695 -8.89 28.72 10.05
C LYS A 695 -9.49 27.59 10.88
N SER A 696 -10.76 27.71 11.27
CA SER A 696 -11.47 26.65 11.99
C SER A 696 -11.44 25.29 11.28
N GLY A 697 -11.35 25.27 9.94
CA GLY A 697 -11.19 24.05 9.16
C GLY A 697 -9.78 23.43 9.22
N ASP A 698 -8.76 24.17 9.63
CA ASP A 698 -7.35 23.75 9.64
C ASP A 698 -6.85 23.38 11.05
N GLU A 699 -7.68 23.55 12.09
CA GLU A 699 -7.32 23.25 13.48
C GLU A 699 -6.88 21.80 13.66
N HIS A 700 -7.50 20.88 12.91
CA HIS A 700 -7.19 19.45 12.93
C HIS A 700 -5.77 19.12 12.48
N LEU A 701 -5.05 20.01 11.78
CA LEU A 701 -3.71 19.73 11.30
C LEU A 701 -2.72 19.49 12.45
N GLY A 702 -3.00 19.98 13.66
CA GLY A 702 -2.16 19.68 14.83
C GLY A 702 -0.69 20.02 14.57
N ILE A 703 0.18 19.04 14.71
CA ILE A 703 1.63 19.20 14.50
C ILE A 703 1.99 19.45 13.04
N LEU A 704 1.20 18.93 12.09
CA LEU A 704 1.45 19.00 10.65
C LEU A 704 1.68 20.43 10.18
N GLY A 705 2.51 20.55 9.15
CA GLY A 705 2.59 21.77 8.36
C GLY A 705 1.27 22.13 7.67
N PRO A 706 1.18 23.34 7.08
CA PRO A 706 0.02 23.75 6.31
C PRO A 706 -0.28 22.78 5.15
N PHE A 707 -1.56 22.62 4.82
CA PHE A 707 -1.96 21.77 3.70
C PHE A 707 -1.64 22.44 2.35
N LEU A 708 -0.53 22.03 1.74
CA LEU A 708 -0.11 22.53 0.42
C LEU A 708 -0.93 21.88 -0.67
N TRP A 709 -1.11 22.58 -1.79
CA TRP A 709 -1.92 22.07 -2.89
C TRP A 709 -1.49 22.61 -4.24
N ALA A 710 -1.68 21.80 -5.28
CA ALA A 710 -1.42 22.20 -6.65
C ALA A 710 -2.29 21.45 -7.65
N GLU A 711 -2.42 22.01 -8.84
CA GLU A 711 -2.98 21.32 -9.99
C GLU A 711 -1.90 20.85 -10.96
N VAL A 712 -2.17 19.77 -11.67
CA VAL A 712 -1.30 19.29 -12.75
C VAL A 712 -1.04 20.39 -13.78
N GLY A 713 0.24 20.62 -14.08
CA GLY A 713 0.72 21.68 -14.97
C GLY A 713 1.08 22.99 -14.28
N GLU A 714 1.15 23.02 -12.96
CA GLU A 714 1.62 24.17 -12.17
C GLU A 714 3.06 23.97 -11.65
N ILE A 715 3.65 25.05 -11.15
CA ILE A 715 4.91 25.07 -10.41
C ILE A 715 4.61 25.59 -9.00
N LEU A 716 5.09 24.90 -7.96
CA LEU A 716 5.08 25.41 -6.59
C LEU A 716 6.47 25.98 -6.27
N ASN A 717 6.49 27.25 -5.86
CA ASN A 717 7.65 27.89 -5.23
C ASN A 717 7.43 27.90 -3.73
N VAL A 718 8.20 27.11 -3.00
CA VAL A 718 8.19 27.10 -1.53
C VAL A 718 9.35 27.94 -1.04
N VAL A 719 9.03 29.16 -0.60
CA VAL A 719 9.98 30.07 0.03
C VAL A 719 10.05 29.70 1.50
N PHE A 720 11.14 29.06 1.89
CA PHE A 720 11.34 28.51 3.22
C PHE A 720 12.34 29.34 4.02
N LYS A 721 11.97 29.74 5.24
CA LYS A 721 12.87 30.34 6.21
C LYS A 721 13.15 29.37 7.35
N ASN A 722 14.41 29.12 7.65
CA ASN A 722 14.74 28.32 8.82
C ASN A 722 14.89 29.21 10.07
N ASN A 723 13.89 29.23 10.95
CA ASN A 723 13.97 29.95 12.25
C ASN A 723 14.43 29.01 13.39
N ALA A 724 14.70 27.73 13.12
CA ALA A 724 15.14 26.78 14.13
C ALA A 724 16.65 26.89 14.41
N SER A 725 17.12 26.17 15.43
CA SER A 725 18.51 26.19 15.88
C SER A 725 19.48 25.38 15.02
N ARG A 726 18.98 24.57 14.08
CA ARG A 726 19.77 23.64 13.27
C ARG A 726 19.38 23.66 11.79
N PRO A 727 20.24 23.16 10.88
CA PRO A 727 19.92 23.11 9.45
C PRO A 727 18.74 22.18 9.16
N TYR A 728 17.81 22.67 8.35
CA TYR A 728 16.64 21.91 7.88
C TYR A 728 16.42 22.19 6.40
N SER A 729 15.54 21.40 5.77
CA SER A 729 15.17 21.59 4.36
C SER A 729 13.68 21.35 4.15
N VAL A 730 13.20 21.48 2.91
CA VAL A 730 11.85 21.07 2.53
C VAL A 730 11.92 20.27 1.23
N HIS A 731 11.47 19.04 1.27
CA HIS A 731 11.35 18.13 0.13
C HIS A 731 9.94 17.54 0.11
N ALA A 732 9.43 17.17 -1.06
CA ALA A 732 8.10 16.60 -1.20
C ALA A 732 8.10 15.33 -2.07
N HIS A 733 7.27 14.38 -1.67
CA HIS A 733 7.00 13.19 -2.47
C HIS A 733 6.19 13.55 -3.73
N GLY A 734 6.27 12.69 -4.73
CA GLY A 734 5.48 12.75 -5.97
C GLY A 734 5.86 13.85 -6.97
N VAL A 735 6.37 14.99 -6.51
CA VAL A 735 6.72 16.15 -7.36
C VAL A 735 8.02 15.94 -8.14
N LEU A 736 8.26 16.80 -9.13
CA LEU A 736 9.53 16.85 -9.87
C LEU A 736 10.39 18.01 -9.38
N GLU A 737 11.61 17.70 -8.96
CA GLU A 737 12.63 18.69 -8.60
C GLU A 737 13.66 18.83 -9.75
N PRO A 738 13.86 20.04 -10.32
CA PRO A 738 14.71 20.22 -11.50
C PRO A 738 16.19 19.91 -11.29
N HIS A 739 16.68 20.06 -10.05
CA HIS A 739 18.04 19.73 -9.69
C HIS A 739 18.03 18.34 -9.06
N ALA A 740 18.49 17.34 -9.81
CA ALA A 740 18.65 16.00 -9.27
C ALA A 740 19.82 15.97 -8.28
N GLY A 741 19.62 15.36 -7.10
CA GLY A 741 20.68 15.10 -6.12
C GLY A 741 20.34 15.59 -4.71
N GLN A 742 21.38 16.04 -4.00
CA GLN A 742 21.32 16.38 -2.57
C GLN A 742 20.33 17.52 -2.28
N PRO A 743 19.58 17.41 -1.18
CA PRO A 743 18.60 18.43 -0.80
C PRO A 743 19.28 19.76 -0.57
N GLN A 744 18.68 20.85 -1.08
CA GLN A 744 19.15 22.18 -0.79
C GLN A 744 18.92 22.47 0.70
N VAL A 745 19.98 22.66 1.47
CA VAL A 745 19.90 22.86 2.92
C VAL A 745 19.71 24.35 3.24
N ALA A 746 18.84 24.67 4.20
CA ALA A 746 18.73 26.00 4.78
C ALA A 746 19.35 26.01 6.19
N ASN A 747 20.42 26.76 6.41
CA ASN A 747 20.99 26.92 7.75
C ASN A 747 20.10 27.84 8.61
N PRO A 748 20.26 27.85 9.94
CA PRO A 748 19.54 28.78 10.81
C PRO A 748 19.64 30.23 10.34
N GLY A 749 18.49 30.86 10.11
CA GLY A 749 18.35 32.23 9.60
C GLY A 749 18.30 32.36 8.07
N ASP A 750 18.66 31.32 7.31
CA ASP A 750 18.64 31.34 5.85
C ASP A 750 17.21 31.33 5.30
N ILE A 751 17.04 31.92 4.11
CA ILE A 751 15.83 31.81 3.29
C ILE A 751 16.21 31.13 1.98
N VAL A 752 15.59 29.98 1.72
CA VAL A 752 15.82 29.15 0.53
C VAL A 752 14.51 29.00 -0.22
N THR A 753 14.55 29.04 -1.56
CA THR A 753 13.36 28.82 -2.39
C THR A 753 13.47 27.48 -3.11
N TYR A 754 12.59 26.55 -2.77
CA TYR A 754 12.44 25.28 -3.45
C TYR A 754 11.44 25.42 -4.59
N ARG A 755 11.77 24.83 -5.75
CA ARG A 755 10.91 24.84 -6.93
C ARG A 755 10.48 23.42 -7.26
N TRP A 756 9.18 23.15 -7.12
CA TRP A 756 8.57 21.86 -7.44
C TRP A 756 7.71 22.00 -8.68
N GLU A 757 8.01 21.19 -9.69
CA GLU A 757 7.20 21.09 -10.88
C GLU A 757 6.16 19.99 -10.72
N VAL A 758 4.93 20.23 -11.19
CA VAL A 758 3.83 19.27 -11.09
C VAL A 758 3.47 18.76 -12.50
N PRO A 759 4.25 17.82 -13.05
CA PRO A 759 3.88 17.11 -14.28
C PRO A 759 2.67 16.20 -14.06
N GLU A 760 2.18 15.62 -15.16
CA GLU A 760 1.06 14.65 -15.13
C GLU A 760 1.37 13.44 -14.23
N ARG A 761 2.63 12.99 -14.21
CA ARG A 761 3.08 11.90 -13.32
C ARG A 761 3.12 12.24 -11.84
N SER A 762 2.99 13.51 -11.46
CA SER A 762 2.87 13.92 -10.04
C SER A 762 1.42 14.01 -9.59
N GLY A 763 0.47 13.95 -10.53
CA GLY A 763 -0.95 14.00 -10.24
C GLY A 763 -1.67 12.65 -10.36
N PRO A 764 -2.99 12.67 -10.21
CA PRO A 764 -3.81 11.46 -10.18
C PRO A 764 -3.72 10.67 -11.49
N GLY A 765 -3.49 9.37 -11.38
CA GLY A 765 -3.61 8.41 -12.47
C GLY A 765 -5.05 8.24 -12.97
N PRO A 766 -5.27 7.37 -13.97
CA PRO A 766 -6.60 7.11 -14.52
C PRO A 766 -7.59 6.55 -13.48
N ASN A 767 -7.10 5.76 -12.52
CA ASN A 767 -7.94 5.07 -11.53
C ASN A 767 -8.02 5.80 -10.18
N ASP A 768 -7.27 6.88 -9.98
CA ASP A 768 -7.30 7.69 -8.77
C ASP A 768 -8.54 8.61 -8.67
N SER A 769 -8.80 9.09 -7.45
CA SER A 769 -9.74 10.17 -7.17
C SER A 769 -9.32 11.51 -7.83
N ALA A 770 -10.07 12.60 -7.58
CA ALA A 770 -9.80 13.91 -8.18
C ALA A 770 -8.40 14.50 -7.85
N CYS A 771 -7.82 14.04 -6.74
CA CYS A 771 -6.51 14.40 -6.23
C CYS A 771 -5.76 13.15 -5.79
N VAL A 772 -4.48 13.30 -5.45
CA VAL A 772 -3.65 12.31 -4.75
C VAL A 772 -2.91 13.01 -3.61
N PRO A 773 -2.79 12.38 -2.42
CA PRO A 773 -1.97 12.90 -1.34
C PRO A 773 -0.49 12.56 -1.53
N TRP A 774 0.34 13.49 -1.11
CA TRP A 774 1.78 13.36 -0.91
C TRP A 774 2.12 13.98 0.45
N ILE A 775 3.34 13.75 0.92
CA ILE A 775 3.89 14.46 2.07
C ILE A 775 5.05 15.35 1.66
N TYR A 776 5.33 16.34 2.48
CA TYR A 776 6.58 17.08 2.46
C TYR A 776 7.22 17.09 3.85
N TYR A 777 8.54 17.04 3.89
CA TYR A 777 9.35 16.81 5.07
C TYR A 777 10.76 17.37 4.88
N SER A 778 11.58 17.40 5.93
CA SER A 778 13.00 17.78 5.79
C SER A 778 13.82 16.57 5.36
N ALA A 779 14.70 16.77 4.37
CA ALA A 779 15.59 15.76 3.82
C ALA A 779 17.05 15.87 4.34
N VAL A 780 17.33 16.70 5.36
CA VAL A 780 18.68 16.80 5.95
C VAL A 780 19.01 15.53 6.73
N ASP A 781 18.17 15.20 7.71
CA ASP A 781 18.12 13.90 8.36
C ASP A 781 16.66 13.44 8.35
N THR A 782 16.32 12.60 7.37
CA THR A 782 14.93 12.22 7.05
C THR A 782 14.20 11.62 8.26
N VAL A 783 14.92 10.94 9.14
CA VAL A 783 14.35 10.26 10.30
C VAL A 783 14.28 11.22 11.50
N LYS A 784 15.41 11.81 11.89
CA LYS A 784 15.45 12.67 13.09
C LYS A 784 14.63 13.94 12.90
N ASP A 785 14.61 14.52 11.70
CA ASP A 785 13.85 15.74 11.41
C ASP A 785 12.33 15.47 11.44
N MET A 786 11.89 14.31 10.93
CA MET A 786 10.50 13.89 10.97
C MET A 786 10.02 13.71 12.41
N TYR A 787 10.75 12.94 13.23
CA TYR A 787 10.41 12.72 14.64
C TYR A 787 10.49 14.01 15.46
N SER A 788 11.36 14.95 15.08
CA SER A 788 11.39 16.29 15.66
C SER A 788 10.14 17.13 15.35
N GLY A 789 9.35 16.76 14.33
CA GLY A 789 8.04 17.35 14.01
C GLY A 789 7.88 17.93 12.59
N LEU A 790 8.89 17.82 11.72
CA LEU A 790 8.89 18.46 10.40
C LEU A 790 8.25 17.59 9.32
N ILE A 791 6.92 17.59 9.28
CA ILE A 791 6.12 16.89 8.27
C ILE A 791 4.85 17.68 7.93
N GLY A 792 4.39 17.63 6.69
CA GLY A 792 3.12 18.23 6.28
C GLY A 792 2.50 17.60 5.02
N PRO A 793 1.20 17.81 4.80
CA PRO A 793 0.49 17.22 3.67
C PRO A 793 0.55 18.10 2.42
N LEU A 794 0.70 17.46 1.27
CA LEU A 794 0.59 18.05 -0.07
C LEU A 794 -0.49 17.30 -0.84
N LYS A 795 -1.43 17.99 -1.49
CA LYS A 795 -2.35 17.36 -2.45
C LYS A 795 -2.10 17.84 -3.87
N VAL A 796 -2.02 16.92 -4.80
CA VAL A 796 -1.94 17.24 -6.23
C VAL A 796 -3.22 16.80 -6.92
N CYS A 797 -3.88 17.74 -7.59
CA CYS A 797 -5.19 17.53 -8.18
C CYS A 797 -5.15 17.64 -9.70
N ARG A 798 -6.13 17.00 -10.37
CA ARG A 798 -6.32 17.20 -11.81
C ARG A 798 -6.61 18.68 -12.10
N ARG A 799 -6.19 19.17 -13.26
CA ARG A 799 -6.43 20.56 -13.67
C ARG A 799 -7.92 20.89 -13.60
N GLY A 800 -8.25 22.00 -12.94
CA GLY A 800 -9.61 22.50 -12.75
C GLY A 800 -10.41 21.79 -11.65
N ALA A 801 -9.83 20.89 -10.87
CA ALA A 801 -10.52 20.22 -9.75
C ALA A 801 -10.59 21.08 -8.49
N LEU A 802 -9.70 22.07 -8.34
CA LEU A 802 -9.62 22.94 -7.17
C LEU A 802 -10.36 24.27 -7.38
N ARG A 803 -10.92 24.80 -6.29
CA ARG A 803 -11.39 26.18 -6.17
C ARG A 803 -10.20 27.12 -5.93
N SER A 804 -10.44 28.43 -5.97
CA SER A 804 -9.38 29.44 -5.77
C SER A 804 -8.71 29.41 -4.39
N ASP A 805 -9.40 28.85 -3.39
CA ASP A 805 -8.91 28.68 -2.02
C ASP A 805 -8.18 27.34 -1.80
N GLY A 806 -8.05 26.51 -2.84
CA GLY A 806 -7.43 25.19 -2.74
C GLY A 806 -8.37 24.07 -2.30
N THR A 807 -9.64 24.36 -2.06
CA THR A 807 -10.62 23.32 -1.73
C THR A 807 -11.07 22.59 -2.98
N ARG A 808 -11.31 21.28 -2.86
CA ARG A 808 -11.88 20.48 -3.95
C ARG A 808 -13.31 20.93 -4.29
N LYS A 809 -13.65 20.95 -5.57
CA LYS A 809 -14.99 21.38 -6.03
C LYS A 809 -16.12 20.41 -5.66
N ASP A 810 -15.82 19.12 -5.60
CA ASP A 810 -16.76 18.01 -5.44
C ASP A 810 -17.05 17.62 -3.98
N VAL A 811 -16.27 18.15 -3.03
CA VAL A 811 -16.48 17.93 -1.59
C VAL A 811 -16.72 19.26 -0.86
N LYS A 812 -17.28 19.15 0.34
CA LYS A 812 -17.53 20.29 1.23
C LYS A 812 -16.38 20.50 2.21
N ARG A 813 -15.76 19.41 2.69
CA ARG A 813 -14.65 19.45 3.66
C ARG A 813 -13.56 18.46 3.31
N GLU A 814 -12.37 18.78 3.79
CA GLU A 814 -11.15 18.01 3.60
C GLU A 814 -10.40 17.96 4.92
N PHE A 815 -10.01 16.77 5.35
CA PHE A 815 -9.22 16.55 6.56
C PHE A 815 -7.97 15.76 6.23
N ALA A 816 -6.82 16.14 6.79
CA ALA A 816 -5.57 15.40 6.68
C ALA A 816 -5.16 14.86 8.06
N LEU A 817 -5.00 13.55 8.16
CA LEU A 817 -4.60 12.85 9.39
C LEU A 817 -3.32 12.06 9.12
N LEU A 818 -2.32 12.30 9.94
CA LEU A 818 -1.08 11.55 10.04
C LEU A 818 -1.16 10.64 11.26
N PHE A 819 -0.97 9.35 11.01
CA PHE A 819 -0.78 8.31 12.01
C PHE A 819 0.72 8.05 12.09
N LEU A 820 1.28 8.34 13.27
CA LEU A 820 2.72 8.23 13.53
C LEU A 820 2.95 8.07 15.03
N VAL A 821 3.68 7.04 15.41
CA VAL A 821 4.29 6.92 16.73
C VAL A 821 5.51 7.84 16.75
N PHE A 822 5.38 9.01 17.38
CA PHE A 822 6.47 9.97 17.48
C PHE A 822 7.50 9.46 18.48
N ASP A 823 8.58 8.85 17.99
CA ASP A 823 9.72 8.43 18.78
C ASP A 823 10.59 9.64 19.15
N GLU A 824 10.33 10.24 20.31
CA GLU A 824 11.11 11.38 20.81
C GLU A 824 12.55 10.99 21.16
N ASN A 825 12.88 9.70 21.29
CA ASN A 825 14.25 9.25 21.47
C ASN A 825 15.10 9.50 20.21
N GLN A 826 14.47 9.54 19.04
CA GLN A 826 15.11 9.92 17.77
C GLN A 826 15.11 11.43 17.53
N SER A 827 14.37 12.20 18.32
CA SER A 827 14.28 13.66 18.20
C SER A 827 15.63 14.32 18.42
N TRP A 828 15.85 15.41 17.69
CA TRP A 828 17.00 16.28 17.89
C TRP A 828 17.01 17.00 19.24
N TYR A 829 15.84 17.09 19.88
CA TYR A 829 15.60 17.85 21.10
C TYR A 829 15.56 16.97 22.35
N LEU A 830 15.87 15.67 22.24
CA LEU A 830 15.80 14.73 23.38
C LEU A 830 16.58 15.23 24.59
N GLU A 831 17.86 15.57 24.42
CA GLU A 831 18.71 16.04 25.52
C GLU A 831 18.16 17.32 26.18
N GLU A 832 17.72 18.30 25.38
CA GLU A 832 17.09 19.52 25.87
C GLU A 832 15.79 19.23 26.64
N ASN A 833 14.99 18.28 26.16
CA ASN A 833 13.75 17.87 26.80
C ASN A 833 14.01 17.18 28.14
N VAL A 834 15.03 16.33 28.22
CA VAL A 834 15.45 15.69 29.47
C VAL A 834 15.82 16.76 30.50
N GLU A 835 16.67 17.72 30.12
CA GLU A 835 17.10 18.82 31.00
C GLU A 835 15.95 19.72 31.49
N HIS A 836 14.91 19.88 30.67
CA HIS A 836 13.80 20.80 30.97
C HIS A 836 12.62 20.16 31.69
N TYR A 837 12.28 18.90 31.38
CA TYR A 837 11.01 18.30 31.78
C TYR A 837 11.14 17.14 32.77
N SER A 838 12.30 16.47 32.84
CA SER A 838 12.46 15.37 33.80
C SER A 838 12.50 15.89 35.24
N LYS A 839 11.94 15.10 36.17
CA LYS A 839 12.01 15.39 37.61
C LYS A 839 13.06 14.51 38.28
N GLY A 840 14.15 15.10 38.76
CA GLY A 840 15.21 14.37 39.48
C GLY A 840 16.62 14.81 39.11
N ASN A 841 17.61 13.97 39.38
CA ASN A 841 18.98 14.19 38.92
C ASN A 841 19.16 13.67 37.49
N HIS A 842 19.14 14.57 36.51
CA HIS A 842 19.30 14.28 35.08
C HIS A 842 20.50 13.37 34.73
N LYS A 843 21.56 13.39 35.55
CA LYS A 843 22.77 12.58 35.33
C LYS A 843 22.61 11.09 35.66
N GLU A 844 21.53 10.72 36.33
CA GLU A 844 21.24 9.33 36.72
C GLU A 844 20.21 8.68 35.79
N ILE A 845 19.62 9.42 34.84
CA ILE A 845 18.66 8.89 33.87
C ILE A 845 19.42 8.13 32.79
N SER A 846 19.13 6.84 32.65
CA SER A 846 19.62 6.03 31.55
C SER A 846 18.71 6.21 30.34
N LEU A 847 19.23 6.82 29.28
CA LEU A 847 18.50 7.00 28.02
C LEU A 847 18.24 5.68 27.27
N MET A 848 18.88 4.59 27.71
CA MET A 848 18.73 3.24 27.17
C MET A 848 17.85 2.36 28.05
N ASP A 849 17.28 2.91 29.13
CA ASP A 849 16.30 2.19 29.95
C ASP A 849 15.01 2.00 29.14
N GLU A 850 14.49 0.77 29.10
CA GLU A 850 13.33 0.42 28.28
C GLU A 850 12.08 1.22 28.65
N LYS A 851 11.86 1.47 29.95
CA LYS A 851 10.70 2.27 30.39
C LYS A 851 10.82 3.72 29.95
N PHE A 852 12.03 4.28 29.97
CA PHE A 852 12.28 5.62 29.46
C PHE A 852 12.06 5.68 27.95
N VAL A 853 12.63 4.74 27.19
CA VAL A 853 12.47 4.66 25.73
C VAL A 853 11.00 4.56 25.36
N GLU A 854 10.25 3.67 26.02
CA GLU A 854 8.83 3.46 25.76
C GLU A 854 7.98 4.69 26.12
N SER A 855 8.26 5.36 27.24
CA SER A 855 7.54 6.58 27.64
C SER A 855 7.61 7.72 26.61
N ASN A 856 8.63 7.69 25.75
CA ASN A 856 8.90 8.71 24.74
C ASN A 856 8.40 8.31 23.34
N LYS A 857 7.75 7.15 23.18
CA LYS A 857 7.06 6.75 21.94
C LYS A 857 5.61 7.25 21.98
N MET A 858 5.37 8.40 21.37
CA MET A 858 4.07 9.08 21.46
C MET A 858 3.14 8.67 20.32
N HIS A 859 2.24 7.71 20.59
CA HIS A 859 1.30 7.08 19.64
C HIS A 859 0.17 8.01 19.17
N ALA A 860 0.47 8.97 18.30
CA ALA A 860 -0.39 10.13 18.08
C ALA A 860 -1.07 10.20 16.71
N ILE A 861 -2.25 10.85 16.68
CA ILE A 861 -2.87 11.33 15.44
C ILE A 861 -2.63 12.84 15.33
N ASN A 862 -1.93 13.28 14.29
CA ASN A 862 -1.49 14.68 14.12
C ASN A 862 -0.77 15.26 15.36
N GLY A 863 -0.05 14.41 16.10
CA GLY A 863 0.67 14.79 17.31
C GLY A 863 -0.23 15.01 18.54
N ARG A 864 -1.44 14.46 18.58
CA ARG A 864 -2.30 14.48 19.78
C ARG A 864 -2.69 13.07 20.22
N LEU A 865 -2.80 12.89 21.53
CA LEU A 865 -3.20 11.64 22.19
C LEU A 865 -4.57 11.80 22.86
N TYR A 866 -5.26 10.67 23.11
CA TYR A 866 -6.45 10.57 23.96
C TYR A 866 -7.51 11.64 23.67
N ALA A 867 -7.93 11.74 22.40
CA ALA A 867 -8.95 12.68 21.94
C ALA A 867 -8.67 14.18 22.13
N ASN A 868 -7.40 14.57 22.22
CA ASN A 868 -7.01 15.99 22.28
C ASN A 868 -7.00 16.73 20.93
N LEU A 869 -7.30 16.06 19.80
CA LEU A 869 -7.28 16.70 18.48
C LEU A 869 -8.60 17.47 18.19
N PRO A 870 -8.56 18.81 18.01
CA PRO A 870 -9.75 19.59 17.70
C PRO A 870 -10.03 19.69 16.18
N GLY A 871 -11.12 20.36 15.80
CA GLY A 871 -11.33 20.82 14.42
C GLY A 871 -12.01 19.82 13.46
N LEU A 872 -12.40 18.64 13.95
CA LEU A 872 -13.08 17.61 13.15
C LEU A 872 -14.60 17.71 13.27
N THR A 873 -15.17 18.77 12.71
CA THR A 873 -16.63 18.99 12.69
C THR A 873 -17.17 19.07 11.27
N MET A 874 -18.25 18.34 11.02
CA MET A 874 -18.95 18.25 9.74
C MET A 874 -20.46 18.16 9.94
N TYR A 875 -21.22 18.26 8.85
CA TYR A 875 -22.68 18.23 8.89
C TYR A 875 -23.24 17.00 8.16
N GLN A 876 -24.36 16.51 8.66
CA GLN A 876 -25.10 15.42 8.02
C GLN A 876 -25.42 15.75 6.55
N GLY A 877 -25.15 14.79 5.66
CA GLY A 877 -25.31 14.91 4.21
C GLY A 877 -24.15 15.58 3.49
N GLU A 878 -23.11 16.06 4.18
CA GLU A 878 -21.89 16.55 3.54
C GLU A 878 -21.07 15.40 2.94
N ARG A 879 -20.42 15.68 1.80
CA ARG A 879 -19.33 14.85 1.28
C ARG A 879 -18.02 15.38 1.82
N VAL A 880 -17.26 14.51 2.48
CA VAL A 880 -15.99 14.82 3.13
C VAL A 880 -14.91 13.92 2.54
N ASN A 881 -13.74 14.48 2.28
CA ASN A 881 -12.56 13.69 1.90
C ASN A 881 -11.56 13.65 3.05
N TRP A 882 -11.09 12.46 3.38
CA TRP A 882 -10.03 12.23 4.34
C TRP A 882 -8.74 11.87 3.59
N TYR A 883 -7.65 12.54 3.92
CA TYR A 883 -6.30 12.22 3.48
C TYR A 883 -5.59 11.57 4.66
N LEU A 884 -5.28 10.29 4.53
CA LEU A 884 -4.74 9.46 5.59
C LEU A 884 -3.29 9.12 5.26
N LEU A 885 -2.38 9.43 6.18
CA LEU A 885 -0.94 9.37 5.97
C LEU A 885 -0.32 8.46 7.02
N GLY A 886 0.43 7.45 6.60
CA GLY A 886 1.24 6.58 7.46
C GLY A 886 2.73 6.83 7.25
N MET A 887 3.47 7.03 8.34
CA MET A 887 4.93 7.20 8.39
C MET A 887 5.45 6.56 9.67
N GLY A 888 6.76 6.32 9.76
CA GLY A 888 7.41 5.91 11.02
C GLY A 888 8.30 4.68 10.91
N GLN A 889 8.27 3.82 11.92
CA GLN A 889 9.08 2.60 12.10
C GLN A 889 8.27 1.32 11.78
N GLU A 890 8.85 0.13 12.04
CA GLU A 890 8.19 -1.17 11.84
C GLU A 890 6.87 -1.29 12.61
N ILE A 891 6.80 -0.69 13.81
CA ILE A 891 5.60 -0.65 14.65
C ILE A 891 4.48 0.23 14.07
N ASP A 892 4.77 1.11 13.10
CA ASP A 892 3.79 2.03 12.52
C ASP A 892 2.86 1.36 11.48
N VAL A 893 2.30 0.21 11.86
CA VAL A 893 1.16 -0.43 11.21
C VAL A 893 -0.11 0.18 11.80
N HIS A 894 -0.87 0.94 11.03
CA HIS A 894 -2.05 1.64 11.53
C HIS A 894 -3.31 1.23 10.78
N THR A 895 -4.34 0.77 11.49
CA THR A 895 -5.62 0.39 10.89
C THR A 895 -6.71 1.36 11.32
N VAL A 896 -6.97 2.36 10.47
CA VAL A 896 -7.79 3.52 10.81
C VAL A 896 -9.27 3.18 10.73
N HIS A 897 -9.93 3.06 11.88
CA HIS A 897 -11.36 2.76 11.98
C HIS A 897 -12.20 4.01 12.25
N PHE A 898 -13.28 4.17 11.49
CA PHE A 898 -14.29 5.22 11.70
C PHE A 898 -15.54 4.62 12.35
N HIS A 899 -15.90 5.11 13.54
CA HIS A 899 -17.13 4.66 14.18
C HIS A 899 -18.36 5.21 13.46
N ALA A 900 -19.40 4.38 13.38
CA ALA A 900 -20.73 4.66 12.82
C ALA A 900 -20.81 5.04 11.33
N GLU A 901 -19.71 5.47 10.72
CA GLU A 901 -19.64 5.85 9.31
C GLU A 901 -18.84 4.81 8.51
N THR A 902 -19.22 4.63 7.26
CA THR A 902 -18.39 3.91 6.28
C THR A 902 -17.89 4.91 5.23
N PHE A 903 -16.87 4.54 4.48
CA PHE A 903 -16.34 5.36 3.40
C PHE A 903 -16.20 4.58 2.10
N ILE A 904 -15.97 5.31 1.02
CA ILE A 904 -15.65 4.78 -0.29
C ILE A 904 -14.17 4.99 -0.58
N TYR A 905 -13.50 3.87 -0.86
CA TYR A 905 -12.16 3.83 -1.41
C TYR A 905 -12.23 3.69 -2.93
N LYS A 906 -11.47 4.50 -3.68
CA LYS A 906 -11.45 4.46 -5.15
C LYS A 906 -10.12 3.93 -5.68
N ASN A 907 -10.21 2.84 -6.46
CA ASN A 907 -9.10 2.28 -7.23
C ASN A 907 -9.64 1.84 -8.59
N GLY A 908 -10.03 2.82 -9.42
CA GLY A 908 -10.70 2.63 -10.72
C GLY A 908 -12.17 2.19 -10.59
N LYS A 909 -12.48 1.51 -9.49
CA LYS A 909 -13.79 1.10 -8.99
C LYS A 909 -14.01 1.69 -7.61
N SER A 910 -15.25 1.68 -7.14
CA SER A 910 -15.61 2.19 -5.80
C SER A 910 -15.82 1.02 -4.87
N TYR A 911 -15.08 0.93 -3.76
CA TYR A 911 -15.20 -0.13 -2.77
C TYR A 911 -15.61 0.44 -1.41
N ARG A 912 -16.49 -0.26 -0.70
CA ARG A 912 -16.93 0.12 0.65
C ARG A 912 -16.00 -0.46 1.70
N ALA A 913 -15.62 0.35 2.68
CA ALA A 913 -14.89 -0.08 3.87
C ALA A 913 -15.14 0.89 5.04
N ASP A 914 -14.71 0.52 6.23
CA ASP A 914 -14.71 1.32 7.46
C ASP A 914 -13.35 1.32 8.18
N VAL A 915 -12.39 0.52 7.67
CA VAL A 915 -10.99 0.45 8.12
C VAL A 915 -10.05 0.69 6.93
N VAL A 916 -9.03 1.53 7.13
CA VAL A 916 -7.94 1.75 6.17
C VAL A 916 -6.62 1.30 6.78
N ASP A 917 -5.92 0.42 6.08
CA ASP A 917 -4.57 -0.01 6.48
C ASP A 917 -3.54 1.01 5.99
N LEU A 918 -2.71 1.52 6.90
CA LEU A 918 -1.63 2.47 6.64
C LEU A 918 -0.32 1.91 7.19
N PHE A 919 0.74 2.09 6.40
CA PHE A 919 2.11 1.70 6.71
C PHE A 919 3.04 2.88 6.42
N PRO A 920 4.32 2.85 6.84
CA PRO A 920 5.27 3.89 6.46
C PRO A 920 5.34 4.11 4.95
N GLY A 921 4.99 5.31 4.49
CA GLY A 921 4.92 5.67 3.07
C GLY A 921 3.56 5.44 2.43
N THR A 922 2.53 5.04 3.17
CA THR A 922 1.16 4.87 2.65
C THR A 922 0.41 6.19 2.72
N PHE A 923 0.03 6.72 1.56
CA PHE A 923 -0.78 7.94 1.45
C PHE A 923 -2.09 7.62 0.73
N GLU A 924 -3.16 7.48 1.50
CA GLU A 924 -4.46 7.08 0.98
C GLU A 924 -5.50 8.17 1.17
N MET A 925 -6.56 8.06 0.37
CA MET A 925 -7.67 9.00 0.43
C MET A 925 -9.01 8.29 0.32
N VAL A 926 -9.91 8.66 1.21
CA VAL A 926 -11.25 8.07 1.28
C VAL A 926 -12.33 9.14 1.27
N GLU A 927 -13.41 8.85 0.56
CA GLU A 927 -14.56 9.74 0.44
C GLU A 927 -15.70 9.23 1.32
N MET A 928 -16.16 10.08 2.24
CA MET A 928 -17.23 9.78 3.18
C MET A 928 -18.46 10.63 2.87
N LEU A 929 -19.63 9.98 2.84
CA LEU A 929 -20.92 10.65 2.87
C LEU A 929 -21.44 10.57 4.31
N VAL A 930 -21.53 11.72 4.96
CA VAL A 930 -21.77 11.77 6.41
C VAL A 930 -23.24 11.49 6.73
N GLY A 931 -23.51 10.42 7.49
CA GLY A 931 -24.87 9.92 7.74
C GLY A 931 -25.42 10.19 9.15
N ASN A 932 -24.66 9.88 10.20
CA ASN A 932 -25.17 9.74 11.57
C ASN A 932 -24.74 10.92 12.45
N PRO A 933 -25.67 11.81 12.87
CA PRO A 933 -25.35 12.89 13.81
C PRO A 933 -24.90 12.35 15.17
N GLY A 934 -23.85 12.92 15.73
CA GLY A 934 -23.23 12.44 16.96
C GLY A 934 -21.79 12.89 17.11
N THR A 935 -21.15 12.48 18.22
CA THR A 935 -19.69 12.55 18.37
C THR A 935 -19.19 11.12 18.37
N TRP A 936 -18.28 10.80 17.46
CA TRP A 936 -17.85 9.45 17.16
C TRP A 936 -16.36 9.31 17.32
N LEU A 937 -15.93 8.10 17.69
CA LEU A 937 -14.52 7.76 17.83
C LEU A 937 -13.90 7.48 16.46
N LEU A 938 -12.64 7.86 16.30
CA LEU A 938 -11.78 7.45 15.21
C LEU A 938 -10.45 7.05 15.83
N HIS A 939 -10.02 5.82 15.61
CA HIS A 939 -8.82 5.28 16.24
C HIS A 939 -8.10 4.29 15.34
N CYS A 940 -6.83 4.01 15.66
CA CYS A 940 -6.12 2.84 15.15
C CYS A 940 -6.70 1.58 15.80
N HIS A 941 -6.88 0.47 15.06
CA HIS A 941 -7.38 -0.80 15.63
C HIS A 941 -6.25 -1.74 16.08
N VAL A 942 -5.00 -1.28 16.05
CA VAL A 942 -3.87 -1.99 16.69
C VAL A 942 -3.94 -1.81 18.20
N SER A 943 -3.91 -2.92 18.94
CA SER A 943 -4.20 -2.95 20.38
C SER A 943 -3.31 -2.01 21.21
N ASP A 944 -2.00 -2.04 21.01
CA ASP A 944 -1.06 -1.17 21.74
C ASP A 944 -1.30 0.32 21.41
N HIS A 945 -1.52 0.64 20.13
CA HIS A 945 -1.80 2.00 19.70
C HIS A 945 -3.08 2.57 20.32
N ILE A 946 -4.11 1.74 20.55
CA ILE A 946 -5.34 2.16 21.26
C ILE A 946 -5.00 2.52 22.71
N HIS A 947 -4.34 1.61 23.43
CA HIS A 947 -3.99 1.79 24.84
C HIS A 947 -3.05 2.99 25.03
N ALA A 948 -2.11 3.19 24.11
CA ALA A 948 -1.18 4.33 24.08
C ALA A 948 -1.80 5.66 23.62
N GLY A 949 -3.08 5.66 23.21
CA GLY A 949 -3.87 6.87 23.04
C GLY A 949 -4.02 7.37 21.61
N MET A 950 -3.79 6.52 20.60
CA MET A 950 -4.01 6.83 19.18
C MET A 950 -5.50 6.82 18.82
N GLU A 951 -6.27 7.69 19.49
CA GLU A 951 -7.70 7.85 19.33
C GLU A 951 -8.09 9.33 19.34
N ILE A 952 -9.08 9.68 18.52
CA ILE A 952 -9.64 11.03 18.42
C ILE A 952 -11.17 11.00 18.29
N LEU A 953 -11.80 12.16 18.46
CA LEU A 953 -13.24 12.33 18.26
C LEU A 953 -13.51 13.21 17.04
N PHE A 954 -14.49 12.82 16.24
CA PHE A 954 -15.09 13.69 15.22
C PHE A 954 -16.56 13.93 15.52
N THR A 955 -17.08 15.10 15.14
CA THR A 955 -18.47 15.51 15.41
C THR A 955 -19.24 15.71 14.12
N VAL A 956 -20.35 15.01 14.01
CA VAL A 956 -21.36 15.19 12.97
C VAL A 956 -22.54 15.94 13.56
N LEU A 957 -22.76 17.16 13.07
CA LEU A 957 -23.89 17.98 13.46
C LEU A 957 -25.10 17.68 12.56
N PRO A 958 -26.33 17.67 13.11
CA PRO A 958 -27.52 17.64 12.28
C PRO A 958 -27.54 18.89 11.40
N ARG A 959 -28.03 18.75 10.16
CA ARG A 959 -28.21 19.91 9.29
C ARG A 959 -29.35 20.76 9.85
N ALA A 960 -29.11 22.06 10.07
CA ALA A 960 -30.14 22.96 10.56
C ALA A 960 -31.31 23.02 9.57
N GLU A 961 -32.55 22.88 10.07
CA GLU A 961 -33.78 23.01 9.27
C GLU A 961 -33.91 24.37 8.56
N SER A 962 -33.08 25.37 8.92
CA SER A 962 -33.10 26.70 8.27
C SER A 962 -32.59 26.71 6.83
N GLU A 963 -31.91 25.66 6.35
CA GLU A 963 -31.63 25.50 4.91
C GLU A 963 -32.73 24.72 4.19
N LEU A 964 -33.53 23.92 4.91
CA LEU A 964 -34.73 23.28 4.37
C LEU A 964 -35.83 24.32 4.11
N GLU A 965 -35.88 25.44 4.84
CA GLU A 965 -36.84 26.53 4.57
C GLU A 965 -36.44 27.43 3.40
N VAL A 966 -35.16 27.55 3.03
CA VAL A 966 -34.81 28.30 1.81
C VAL A 966 -35.10 27.47 0.54
N GLU A 967 -35.09 26.14 0.63
CA GLU A 967 -35.58 25.25 -0.44
C GLU A 967 -37.09 24.95 -0.38
N SER A 968 -37.76 25.11 0.78
CA SER A 968 -39.22 24.82 0.91
C SER A 968 -40.14 26.05 0.94
N VAL A 969 -39.63 27.28 1.13
CA VAL A 969 -40.45 28.52 1.06
C VAL A 969 -40.71 28.98 -0.39
N THR A 970 -40.22 28.25 -1.40
CA THR A 970 -40.66 28.41 -2.81
C THR A 970 -41.53 27.25 -3.32
N ALA A 971 -42.14 26.48 -2.42
CA ALA A 971 -43.17 25.49 -2.77
C ALA A 971 -44.57 25.98 -2.38
N GLY A 972 -45.05 27.02 -3.06
CA GLY A 972 -46.42 27.50 -2.98
C GLY A 972 -46.88 27.96 -4.35
N LEU A 973 -47.47 27.03 -5.11
CA LEU A 973 -48.01 27.23 -6.46
C LEU A 973 -48.94 28.47 -6.53
N PRO A 974 -48.90 29.17 -7.67
CA PRO A 974 -50.15 29.38 -8.38
C PRO A 974 -50.02 28.95 -9.85
N TYR A 975 -50.89 28.00 -10.20
CA TYR A 975 -51.51 27.86 -11.53
C TYR A 975 -50.54 27.80 -12.73
N GLU A 976 -50.07 26.59 -13.07
CA GLU A 976 -49.57 26.31 -14.41
C GLU A 976 -50.76 26.11 -15.35
N ASP A 977 -50.98 27.10 -16.22
CA ASP A 977 -51.59 26.88 -17.53
C ASP A 977 -50.76 25.82 -18.28
N GLU A 978 -51.45 24.87 -18.90
CA GLU A 978 -50.90 23.85 -19.77
C GLU A 978 -50.20 24.48 -20.99
N ASP A 979 -48.90 24.82 -20.95
CA ASP A 979 -48.09 25.00 -22.18
C ASP A 979 -46.56 25.21 -21.99
N GLU A 980 -45.81 24.32 -21.34
CA GLU A 980 -44.33 24.41 -21.39
C GLU A 980 -43.51 23.11 -21.53
N PHE A 981 -44.14 22.01 -21.97
CA PHE A 981 -43.43 20.76 -22.28
C PHE A 981 -43.02 20.65 -23.76
N GLN A 982 -42.39 21.68 -24.36
CA GLN A 982 -42.00 21.56 -25.79
C GLN A 982 -40.92 22.52 -26.34
N LYS A 983 -39.83 22.79 -25.61
CA LYS A 983 -38.68 23.55 -26.15
C LYS A 983 -37.34 22.89 -25.83
N ILE A 984 -36.61 22.48 -26.87
CA ILE A 984 -35.27 21.88 -26.80
C ILE A 984 -34.22 22.99 -27.08
N MET A 985 -33.11 22.99 -26.34
CA MET A 985 -32.00 23.92 -26.56
C MET A 985 -31.16 23.51 -27.78
N LEU A 986 -31.00 24.43 -28.73
CA LEU A 986 -30.06 24.33 -29.86
C LEU A 986 -29.23 25.60 -29.92
N PHE A 987 -27.90 25.46 -29.80
CA PHE A 987 -26.90 26.55 -29.81
C PHE A 987 -27.24 27.74 -28.90
N GLY A 988 -27.65 27.47 -27.66
CA GLY A 988 -27.86 28.50 -26.64
C GLY A 988 -29.13 29.34 -26.80
N SER A 989 -30.05 28.96 -27.70
CA SER A 989 -31.38 29.59 -27.82
C SER A 989 -32.50 28.54 -27.72
N LYS A 990 -33.61 28.90 -27.06
CA LYS A 990 -34.79 28.04 -26.87
C LYS A 990 -35.68 28.11 -28.11
N VAL A 991 -35.85 27.01 -28.85
CA VAL A 991 -36.67 26.97 -30.08
C VAL A 991 -37.82 25.97 -29.91
N ALA A 992 -39.02 26.35 -30.36
CA ALA A 992 -40.22 25.52 -30.31
C ALA A 992 -40.16 24.35 -31.31
N GLN A 993 -40.69 23.20 -30.92
CA GLN A 993 -40.55 21.93 -31.65
C GLN A 993 -41.03 21.99 -33.13
N GLY A 994 -41.97 22.88 -33.47
CA GLY A 994 -42.45 23.09 -34.85
C GLY A 994 -41.51 23.86 -35.79
N GLN A 995 -40.42 24.47 -35.29
CA GLN A 995 -39.46 25.24 -36.10
C GLN A 995 -38.13 24.52 -36.34
N ILE A 996 -37.95 23.33 -35.78
CA ILE A 996 -36.68 22.58 -35.82
C ILE A 996 -36.36 22.13 -37.26
N GLU A 997 -37.34 21.62 -38.00
CA GLU A 997 -37.13 21.14 -39.38
C GLU A 997 -36.69 22.28 -40.32
N ALA A 998 -37.34 23.45 -40.22
CA ALA A 998 -36.97 24.61 -41.03
C ALA A 998 -35.57 25.14 -40.69
N THR A 999 -35.18 25.11 -39.42
CA THR A 999 -33.87 25.60 -38.95
C THR A 999 -32.74 24.65 -39.36
N VAL A 1000 -32.97 23.33 -39.27
CA VAL A 1000 -32.01 22.31 -39.71
C VAL A 1000 -31.84 22.34 -41.23
N ILE A 1001 -32.93 22.51 -41.99
CA ILE A 1001 -32.86 22.67 -43.45
C ILE A 1001 -32.11 23.95 -43.82
N ALA A 1002 -32.38 25.07 -43.15
CA ALA A 1002 -31.66 26.32 -43.39
C ALA A 1002 -30.16 26.19 -43.09
N LEU A 1003 -29.78 25.55 -41.99
CA LEU A 1003 -28.37 25.30 -41.65
C LEU A 1003 -27.69 24.34 -42.64
N ALA A 1004 -28.40 23.33 -43.13
CA ALA A 1004 -27.89 22.43 -44.16
C ALA A 1004 -27.65 23.19 -45.49
N VAL A 1005 -28.56 24.07 -45.88
CA VAL A 1005 -28.40 24.92 -47.08
C VAL A 1005 -27.22 25.89 -46.92
N VAL A 1006 -27.07 26.54 -45.76
CA VAL A 1006 -25.91 27.40 -45.47
C VAL A 1006 -24.60 26.59 -45.48
N GLY A 1007 -24.60 25.38 -44.93
CA GLY A 1007 -23.47 24.47 -44.98
C GLY A 1007 -23.07 24.10 -46.41
N ILE A 1008 -24.05 23.78 -47.27
CA ILE A 1008 -23.82 23.48 -48.69
C ILE A 1008 -23.30 24.72 -49.44
N LEU A 1009 -23.83 25.91 -49.17
CA LEU A 1009 -23.36 27.16 -49.76
C LEU A 1009 -21.93 27.51 -49.34
N LEU A 1010 -21.57 27.30 -48.07
CA LEU A 1010 -20.20 27.46 -47.58
C LEU A 1010 -19.25 26.42 -48.19
N LEU A 1011 -19.72 25.18 -48.39
CA LEU A 1011 -18.94 24.12 -49.01
C LEU A 1011 -18.72 24.38 -50.51
N LEU A 1012 -19.71 24.96 -51.20
CA LEU A 1012 -19.57 25.45 -52.57
C LEU A 1012 -18.63 26.65 -52.65
N ALA A 1013 -18.73 27.61 -51.73
CA ALA A 1013 -17.85 28.78 -51.68
C ALA A 1013 -16.39 28.37 -51.40
N THR A 1014 -16.16 27.44 -50.48
CA THR A 1014 -14.82 26.89 -50.22
C THR A 1014 -14.31 26.07 -51.39
N SER A 1015 -15.16 25.32 -52.09
CA SER A 1015 -14.79 24.59 -53.31
C SER A 1015 -14.43 25.55 -54.47
N ILE A 1016 -15.14 26.68 -54.61
CA ILE A 1016 -14.82 27.72 -55.60
C ILE A 1016 -13.51 28.42 -55.23
N LEU A 1017 -13.28 28.75 -53.95
CA LEU A 1017 -12.03 29.32 -53.46
C LEU A 1017 -10.85 28.35 -53.66
N LEU A 1018 -11.05 27.06 -53.36
CA LEU A 1018 -10.05 26.02 -53.61
C LEU A 1018 -9.79 25.87 -55.11
N GLY A 1019 -10.83 25.92 -55.94
CA GLY A 1019 -10.72 25.96 -57.40
C GLY A 1019 -9.95 27.18 -57.91
N ALA A 1020 -10.16 28.36 -57.31
CA ALA A 1020 -9.43 29.58 -57.62
C ALA A 1020 -7.96 29.50 -57.19
N VAL A 1021 -7.68 28.90 -56.02
CA VAL A 1021 -6.31 28.63 -55.55
C VAL A 1021 -5.62 27.65 -56.50
N ILE A 1022 -6.26 26.55 -56.87
CA ILE A 1022 -5.74 25.58 -57.83
C ILE A 1022 -5.54 26.24 -59.21
N HIS A 1023 -6.44 27.13 -59.65
CA HIS A 1023 -6.30 27.87 -60.90
C HIS A 1023 -5.13 28.86 -60.85
N LEU A 1024 -4.94 29.59 -59.75
CA LEU A 1024 -3.80 30.48 -59.49
C LEU A 1024 -2.49 29.70 -59.44
N GLU A 1025 -2.51 28.49 -58.86
CA GLU A 1025 -1.36 27.61 -58.77
C GLU A 1025 -1.01 26.98 -60.13
N ARG A 1026 -2.02 26.68 -60.96
CA ARG A 1026 -1.87 26.26 -62.35
C ARG A 1026 -1.36 27.40 -63.24
N GLN A 1027 -1.82 28.64 -63.02
CA GLN A 1027 -1.26 29.86 -63.63
C GLN A 1027 0.21 30.08 -63.21
N LYS A 1028 0.55 29.85 -61.94
CA LYS A 1028 1.95 29.89 -61.46
C LYS A 1028 2.81 28.79 -62.09
N ARG A 1029 2.28 27.57 -62.26
CA ARG A 1029 2.99 26.47 -62.97
C ARG A 1029 3.18 26.79 -64.46
N LEU A 1030 2.20 27.39 -65.13
CA LEU A 1030 2.33 27.85 -66.52
C LEU A 1030 3.34 29.01 -66.66
N ARG A 1031 3.42 29.92 -65.67
CA ARG A 1031 4.47 30.97 -65.61
C ARG A 1031 5.85 30.41 -65.27
N ARG A 1032 5.96 29.33 -64.49
CA ARG A 1032 7.23 28.58 -64.27
C ARG A 1032 7.69 27.86 -65.54
N ASN A 1033 6.78 27.28 -66.32
CA ASN A 1033 7.13 26.65 -67.61
C ASN A 1033 7.53 27.68 -68.69
N ARG A 1034 7.12 28.95 -68.59
CA ARG A 1034 7.63 30.04 -69.44
C ARG A 1034 9.01 30.57 -69.01
N ARG A 1035 9.41 30.42 -67.74
CA ARG A 1035 10.78 30.71 -67.27
C ARG A 1035 11.75 29.57 -67.53
N SER A 1036 11.26 28.32 -67.53
CA SER A 1036 12.05 27.13 -67.90
C SER A 1036 12.45 27.06 -69.38
N ILE A 1037 11.75 27.79 -70.28
CA ILE A 1037 12.13 27.91 -71.70
C ILE A 1037 13.12 29.07 -71.95
N LEU A 1038 13.27 29.99 -70.98
CA LEU A 1038 14.21 31.12 -71.06
C LEU A 1038 15.55 30.84 -70.37
N ASP A 1039 15.61 29.91 -69.40
CA ASP A 1039 16.87 29.50 -68.75
C ASP A 1039 17.65 28.41 -69.53
N ASP A 1040 16.99 27.60 -70.37
CA ASP A 1040 17.66 26.65 -71.27
C ASP A 1040 18.22 27.32 -72.55
N GLY A 1041 17.90 28.59 -72.79
CA GLY A 1041 18.47 29.40 -73.86
C GLY A 1041 19.76 30.14 -73.50
N PHE A 1042 20.07 30.31 -72.20
CA PHE A 1042 21.20 31.12 -71.73
C PHE A 1042 22.44 30.33 -71.31
N LYS A 1043 22.36 28.98 -71.29
CA LYS A 1043 23.50 28.09 -71.00
C LYS A 1043 24.22 27.52 -72.24
N LEU A 1044 23.84 27.93 -73.45
CA LEU A 1044 24.46 27.50 -74.72
C LEU A 1044 25.26 28.59 -75.46
N MET A 1045 25.42 29.78 -74.88
CA MET A 1045 26.07 30.94 -75.54
C MET A 1045 27.06 31.69 -74.62
N SER A 1046 27.91 30.98 -73.88
CA SER A 1046 29.11 31.60 -73.28
C SER A 1046 30.22 30.59 -72.98
N GLN A 1047 30.78 30.00 -74.05
CA GLN A 1047 32.14 29.44 -74.09
C GLN A 1047 32.58 29.34 -75.56
N LYS A 1048 33.15 30.44 -76.08
CA LYS A 1048 34.16 30.50 -77.16
C LYS A 1048 34.40 31.96 -77.55
N ASN A 1049 35.43 32.60 -77.03
CA ASN A 1049 36.70 32.73 -77.74
C ASN A 1049 37.73 33.55 -76.96
N PRO A 1050 39.03 33.37 -77.27
CA PRO A 1050 40.16 33.78 -76.43
C PRO A 1050 40.79 35.11 -76.89
N GLY A 1051 41.48 35.77 -75.97
CA GLY A 1051 42.54 36.75 -76.26
C GLY A 1051 42.10 38.22 -76.34
N LEU A 1052 42.12 38.92 -75.21
CA LEU A 1052 43.14 39.93 -74.87
C LEU A 1052 42.99 40.31 -73.39
#